data_AF-A0A7V8E8T5-F1
#
_entry.id   AF-A0A7V8E8T5-F1
#
_cell.length_a   1.000
_cell.length_b   1.000
_cell.length_c   1.000
_cell.angle_alpha   90.00
_cell.angle_beta   90.00
_cell.angle_gamma   90.00
#
_symmetry.space_group_name_H-M   'P 1'
#
loop_
_entity.id
_entity.type
_entity.pdbx_description
1 polymer ?
#
loop_
_entity_poly.entity_id
_entity_poly.type
_entity_poly.pdbx_seq_one_letter_code
_entity_poly.pdbx_strand_id
1 'polypeptide(L)'
;MPTARFRAPILFAASTLIAALAALPLLLRAAPPAVKWFSARTVAEVGRTRIIAFGVEAAPEKDAAPAIEIGDGGLLEVVAPPAVLKGRTTGYLRVRGLKAGETSLRIGDASITVKVVNPRVVSAARPEIVGPADGAIAWGKFSVGVEMDAEAGGPGATHALRLNPGGQRIPKRVSGTTWGPTLRVLYEVDGTDLAEGPVEITPILHRADGAETEGETIVVTLLKPSDEDAIEMEAEDQRESKRPDRFSKDPLFIAPDAKASGEEYVNLFGAEPVPCFHLTVESAGWYQVAILAKGSFAGGAFPTVGLFIDGKDPPSTNVRLIDEDWHRVLLGVPVRLDKGERVLTPYFLNDFYAAGVPADRNLFLDRLDIVRVDRPKGGAGEGSDPGGPMIQPAGMAPGRDAWSSLRVAFADNIDGKQIPGTVEINGVAWWRRMEKSAGPKLELLVNGAGISSQHSATPKWWLDPAYLKEGENTLQIVAMLDDGTTVRTPEQRVTWRPPWKDAAARKPMPFLRFPVRDRAWDNETRKALTTDGDCPEKVCARFASNGTATLTLPEHMSGPFLIWVEAKGDHYDGAPKAEVVLRAGGKETKINTIDVGGWWNPHMTGITALPEGKKTLSISFINDKYDEGKGDRNFNLQGVILVGAPPAADGRGPRVKIAWPLEGAEVWMQDAVVAMPVDDFGVAWIDTEVDGKRTGVRGEMLGKVGRLTLPLLARGLAPGEHKLVVIAADTSGHEGRSKERKFMVPAKAPETLTRYDRAVHLLNRFAYGPDSVELAAVLTMGEEAYIEDRLARGPDDPGDASALAAAGIVFDGRNDQYDVMGRDAYHAVASPNPVRTRFVRWTDNHFNTWIRKTGGRAEWQERRIFTRLGAAPFRDLLFASATSPCMMQYLDQQFSFARNLNENYAREICELHTVGVHGGYAQKDVTALANIITGWMYSNEGDGKKAGYADDWKWRFDPALCDPRPQRFFGMIFPKAGPAERFDRARMAVELLAGHPSTATFVCSKLVAHYICWPAPEDVTADLAKVFLETDGDMKEVLLALAKHPAFFREGLKERVAPPFDHAARISRCVNFRLPWQVIDLCARSGAGVYDRPTPDGFQEEDTAWTSTNATLQRWKFARENEWILSTTVPNPFRWNNEKTTTEEQRQFLVDIVAVKLTGKVLSADSNEAAMSVMKACKGNRDDLAREAASFVGQMPEIGLK
;
A
#
# COMPACT_ATOMS: atom_id res chain seq x y z
N MET A 1 -71.97 13.95 -47.69
CA MET A 1 -72.65 14.58 -48.84
C MET A 1 -72.32 16.07 -48.83
N PRO A 2 -72.31 16.79 -49.98
CA PRO A 2 -72.66 16.32 -51.32
C PRO A 2 -71.46 15.99 -52.25
N THR A 3 -70.96 16.93 -53.07
CA THR A 3 -70.48 16.66 -54.46
C THR A 3 -69.19 17.45 -54.83
N ALA A 4 -68.24 17.01 -55.69
CA ALA A 4 -68.04 15.81 -56.53
C ALA A 4 -68.90 15.70 -57.83
N ARG A 5 -68.42 15.33 -59.04
CA ARG A 5 -67.31 14.44 -59.45
C ARG A 5 -66.80 14.63 -60.92
N PHE A 6 -65.48 14.41 -61.12
CA PHE A 6 -64.82 13.46 -62.08
C PHE A 6 -64.54 13.74 -63.60
N ARG A 7 -63.22 13.73 -63.91
CA ARG A 7 -62.43 12.79 -64.78
C ARG A 7 -62.39 12.88 -66.32
N ALA A 8 -61.22 12.40 -66.80
CA ALA A 8 -60.90 11.75 -68.10
C ALA A 8 -60.67 12.70 -69.30
N PRO A 9 -59.86 12.32 -70.33
CA PRO A 9 -59.45 10.97 -70.77
C PRO A 9 -57.93 10.67 -70.72
N ILE A 10 -57.46 9.73 -71.57
CA ILE A 10 -56.22 8.96 -71.46
C ILE A 10 -55.56 8.79 -72.86
N LEU A 11 -54.21 8.68 -72.88
CA LEU A 11 -53.28 8.24 -73.96
C LEU A 11 -53.66 8.44 -75.45
N PHE A 12 -52.70 8.98 -76.22
CA PHE A 12 -51.80 8.16 -77.05
C PHE A 12 -50.46 8.87 -77.31
N ALA A 13 -49.47 8.18 -77.88
CA ALA A 13 -48.05 8.57 -77.82
C ALA A 13 -47.41 8.92 -79.17
N ALA A 14 -46.37 9.77 -79.15
CA ALA A 14 -45.25 9.72 -80.09
C ALA A 14 -44.00 10.40 -79.50
N SER A 15 -42.93 9.64 -79.36
CA SER A 15 -41.59 10.06 -78.94
C SER A 15 -40.86 10.94 -79.97
N THR A 16 -40.15 11.99 -79.53
CA THR A 16 -38.67 12.18 -79.73
C THR A 16 -38.17 13.56 -79.28
N LEU A 17 -37.79 13.72 -77.99
CA LEU A 17 -36.77 14.73 -77.58
C LEU A 17 -36.21 14.49 -76.15
N ILE A 18 -35.59 13.33 -75.89
CA ILE A 18 -34.94 13.04 -74.59
C ILE A 18 -33.43 12.92 -74.80
N ALA A 19 -32.74 14.07 -74.86
CA ALA A 19 -31.28 14.15 -75.03
C ALA A 19 -30.62 15.45 -74.53
N ALA A 20 -31.28 16.23 -73.66
CA ALA A 20 -30.76 17.56 -73.24
C ALA A 20 -31.06 17.98 -71.77
N LEU A 21 -31.60 17.08 -70.94
CA LEU A 21 -32.06 17.41 -69.57
C LEU A 21 -31.69 16.30 -68.55
N ALA A 22 -30.42 15.90 -68.55
CA ALA A 22 -29.89 14.83 -67.70
C ALA A 22 -28.52 15.19 -67.08
N ALA A 23 -28.29 16.47 -66.76
CA ALA A 23 -27.01 16.96 -66.23
C ALA A 23 -27.16 18.16 -65.29
N LEU A 24 -27.95 18.06 -64.22
CA LEU A 24 -27.69 18.73 -62.92
C LEU A 24 -28.68 18.28 -61.82
N PRO A 25 -28.31 17.31 -60.98
CA PRO A 25 -28.49 17.40 -59.54
C PRO A 25 -27.17 17.93 -58.97
N LEU A 26 -27.01 19.26 -58.88
CA LEU A 26 -25.82 19.81 -58.23
C LEU A 26 -25.83 19.34 -56.77
N LEU A 27 -24.74 18.70 -56.34
CA LEU A 27 -24.69 18.07 -55.02
C LEU A 27 -24.75 19.11 -53.90
N LEU A 28 -25.96 19.34 -53.37
CA LEU A 28 -26.17 19.70 -51.96
C LEU A 28 -25.81 18.52 -51.06
N ARG A 29 -24.55 18.07 -51.17
CA ARG A 29 -23.87 17.29 -50.14
C ARG A 29 -23.73 18.27 -48.98
N ALA A 30 -24.64 18.19 -48.01
CA ALA A 30 -24.62 19.05 -46.84
C ALA A 30 -23.20 19.09 -46.29
N ALA A 31 -22.67 20.30 -46.08
CA ALA A 31 -21.31 20.46 -45.57
C ALA A 31 -21.18 19.65 -44.28
N PRO A 32 -20.08 18.91 -44.08
CA PRO A 32 -19.86 18.22 -42.81
C PRO A 32 -19.95 19.26 -41.69
N PRO A 33 -20.67 18.96 -40.58
CA PRO A 33 -20.83 19.94 -39.50
C PRO A 33 -19.44 20.36 -39.01
N ALA A 34 -19.24 21.67 -38.82
CA ALA A 34 -17.93 22.19 -38.45
C ALA A 34 -17.45 21.53 -37.15
N VAL A 35 -16.28 20.90 -37.23
CA VAL A 35 -15.68 20.11 -36.16
C VAL A 35 -14.73 21.01 -35.36
N LYS A 36 -14.72 20.84 -34.04
CA LYS A 36 -13.76 21.47 -33.15
C LYS A 36 -13.15 20.44 -32.21
N TRP A 37 -11.83 20.29 -32.24
CA TRP A 37 -11.11 19.52 -31.22
C TRP A 37 -11.09 20.29 -29.89
N PHE A 38 -11.24 19.59 -28.76
CA PHE A 38 -11.21 20.21 -27.43
C PHE A 38 -9.79 20.63 -26.99
N SER A 39 -8.76 20.06 -27.62
CA SER A 39 -7.35 20.43 -27.49
C SER A 39 -6.68 20.50 -28.87
N ALA A 40 -5.58 21.24 -28.99
CA ALA A 40 -4.81 21.33 -30.25
C ALA A 40 -3.89 20.12 -30.49
N ARG A 41 -3.61 19.35 -29.42
CA ARG A 41 -2.76 18.16 -29.40
C ARG A 41 -3.30 17.13 -28.41
N THR A 42 -2.91 15.88 -28.55
CA THR A 42 -3.14 14.86 -27.52
C THR A 42 -2.09 13.73 -27.58
N VAL A 43 -2.00 12.90 -26.52
CA VAL A 43 -1.01 11.81 -26.40
C VAL A 43 -1.66 10.44 -26.61
N ALA A 44 -0.97 9.51 -27.28
CA ALA A 44 -1.36 8.10 -27.38
C ALA A 44 -0.18 7.19 -26.99
N GLU A 45 -0.44 6.03 -26.39
CA GLU A 45 0.60 5.04 -26.04
C GLU A 45 0.70 3.94 -27.11
N VAL A 46 1.90 3.46 -27.42
CA VAL A 46 2.10 2.33 -28.34
C VAL A 46 1.45 1.06 -27.78
N GLY A 47 0.76 0.31 -28.64
CA GLY A 47 0.00 -0.90 -28.32
C GLY A 47 -1.39 -0.63 -27.74
N ARG A 48 -1.53 0.41 -26.91
CA ARG A 48 -2.79 0.75 -26.21
C ARG A 48 -3.77 1.50 -27.12
N THR A 49 -5.05 1.22 -26.91
CA THR A 49 -6.17 1.99 -27.47
C THR A 49 -6.53 3.19 -26.58
N ARG A 50 -7.08 4.23 -27.19
CA ARG A 50 -7.77 5.32 -26.49
C ARG A 50 -8.93 5.88 -27.32
N ILE A 51 -9.86 6.55 -26.64
CA ILE A 51 -10.86 7.41 -27.26
C ILE A 51 -10.32 8.85 -27.39
N ILE A 52 -10.68 9.52 -28.48
CA ILE A 52 -10.49 10.98 -28.67
C ILE A 52 -11.86 11.59 -28.95
N ALA A 53 -12.20 12.67 -28.22
CA ALA A 53 -13.44 13.42 -28.36
C ALA A 53 -13.28 14.63 -29.31
N PHE A 54 -14.34 14.96 -30.05
CA PHE A 54 -14.45 16.20 -30.83
C PHE A 54 -15.87 16.78 -30.74
N GLY A 55 -15.98 18.10 -30.76
CA GLY A 55 -17.25 18.82 -30.81
C GLY A 55 -17.72 19.06 -32.24
N VAL A 56 -19.03 19.20 -32.42
CA VAL A 56 -19.68 19.74 -33.62
C VAL A 56 -20.57 20.92 -33.25
N GLU A 57 -20.58 21.96 -34.08
CA GLU A 57 -21.33 23.21 -33.79
C GLU A 57 -22.85 23.00 -33.64
N ALA A 58 -23.41 22.03 -34.37
CA ALA A 58 -24.82 21.67 -34.30
C ALA A 58 -25.00 20.15 -34.21
N ALA A 59 -25.91 19.70 -33.34
CA ALA A 59 -26.23 18.29 -33.20
C ALA A 59 -26.96 17.76 -34.45
N PRO A 60 -26.54 16.63 -35.05
CA PRO A 60 -27.07 16.20 -36.33
C PRO A 60 -28.46 15.54 -36.20
N GLU A 61 -29.31 15.73 -37.20
CA GLU A 61 -30.68 15.19 -37.25
C GLU A 61 -30.76 13.66 -37.40
N LYS A 62 -29.64 13.04 -37.74
CA LYS A 62 -29.40 11.60 -37.92
C LYS A 62 -27.97 11.31 -37.47
N ASP A 63 -27.64 10.04 -37.29
CA ASP A 63 -26.25 9.68 -36.96
C ASP A 63 -25.32 10.07 -38.13
N ALA A 64 -24.15 10.61 -37.79
CA ALA A 64 -23.14 11.07 -38.74
C ALA A 64 -21.79 10.38 -38.47
N ALA A 65 -21.13 9.93 -39.53
CA ALA A 65 -19.76 9.46 -39.50
C ALA A 65 -18.96 10.31 -40.50
N PRO A 66 -18.27 11.38 -40.05
CA PRO A 66 -17.50 12.24 -40.94
C PRO A 66 -16.25 11.52 -41.44
N ALA A 67 -15.65 12.01 -42.54
CA ALA A 67 -14.39 11.45 -43.02
C ALA A 67 -13.23 11.79 -42.08
N ILE A 68 -12.33 10.83 -41.85
CA ILE A 68 -11.10 10.99 -41.08
C ILE A 68 -9.90 10.81 -42.00
N GLU A 69 -8.94 11.74 -41.91
CA GLU A 69 -7.63 11.64 -42.54
C GLU A 69 -6.56 11.47 -41.45
N ILE A 70 -5.56 10.63 -41.71
CA ILE A 70 -4.43 10.35 -40.81
C ILE A 70 -3.15 10.77 -41.55
N GLY A 71 -2.28 11.57 -40.92
CA GLY A 71 -1.04 12.06 -41.54
C GLY A 71 -0.02 10.94 -41.81
N ASP A 72 0.27 10.13 -40.79
CA ASP A 72 1.09 8.92 -40.88
C ASP A 72 0.40 7.75 -40.17
N GLY A 73 -0.10 6.81 -40.98
CA GLY A 73 -0.76 5.56 -40.52
C GLY A 73 0.22 4.47 -40.07
N GLY A 74 1.53 4.66 -40.21
CA GLY A 74 2.55 3.80 -39.61
C GLY A 74 2.85 4.13 -38.13
N LEU A 75 2.37 5.29 -37.65
CA LEU A 75 2.47 5.71 -36.24
C LEU A 75 1.16 5.48 -35.47
N LEU A 76 0.00 5.62 -36.13
CA LEU A 76 -1.32 5.62 -35.49
C LEU A 76 -2.40 4.95 -36.35
N GLU A 77 -3.18 4.06 -35.74
CA GLU A 77 -4.33 3.37 -36.33
C GLU A 77 -5.64 3.99 -35.84
N VAL A 78 -6.66 4.10 -36.71
CA VAL A 78 -8.05 4.39 -36.31
C VAL A 78 -8.81 3.06 -36.17
N VAL A 79 -8.97 2.60 -34.93
CA VAL A 79 -9.60 1.33 -34.55
C VAL A 79 -11.13 1.41 -34.63
N ALA A 80 -11.71 2.58 -34.33
CA ALA A 80 -13.11 2.87 -34.58
C ALA A 80 -13.23 4.25 -35.25
N PRO A 81 -13.88 4.36 -36.42
CA PRO A 81 -14.01 5.63 -37.15
C PRO A 81 -14.83 6.66 -36.35
N PRO A 82 -14.69 7.96 -36.66
CA PRO A 82 -15.44 9.00 -35.97
C PRO A 82 -16.95 8.83 -36.13
N ALA A 83 -17.68 8.95 -35.03
CA ALA A 83 -19.15 8.95 -35.02
C ALA A 83 -19.72 10.07 -34.15
N VAL A 84 -20.87 10.59 -34.57
CA VAL A 84 -21.75 11.51 -33.83
C VAL A 84 -23.17 10.94 -33.90
N LEU A 85 -23.72 10.49 -32.79
CA LEU A 85 -25.13 10.05 -32.74
C LEU A 85 -26.09 11.23 -32.96
N LYS A 86 -27.28 10.93 -33.50
CA LYS A 86 -28.40 11.87 -33.60
C LYS A 86 -28.63 12.61 -32.29
N GLY A 87 -28.67 13.95 -32.34
CA GLY A 87 -28.92 14.80 -31.18
C GLY A 87 -27.74 14.90 -30.18
N ARG A 88 -26.50 14.57 -30.58
CA ARG A 88 -25.28 14.84 -29.81
C ARG A 88 -24.44 15.95 -30.44
N THR A 89 -23.88 16.83 -29.61
CA THR A 89 -22.89 17.84 -30.00
C THR A 89 -21.44 17.36 -29.84
N THR A 90 -21.22 16.19 -29.23
CA THR A 90 -19.90 15.55 -29.11
C THR A 90 -19.88 14.24 -29.89
N GLY A 91 -18.85 14.08 -30.71
CA GLY A 91 -18.47 12.84 -31.36
C GLY A 91 -17.15 12.28 -30.84
N TYR A 92 -16.88 11.04 -31.21
CA TYR A 92 -15.70 10.30 -30.76
C TYR A 92 -15.13 9.44 -31.88
N LEU A 93 -13.84 9.17 -31.82
CA LEU A 93 -13.18 8.08 -32.53
C LEU A 93 -12.27 7.30 -31.56
N ARG A 94 -11.93 6.05 -31.91
CA ARG A 94 -10.96 5.24 -31.15
C ARG A 94 -9.70 5.03 -31.96
N VAL A 95 -8.54 5.23 -31.36
CA VAL A 95 -7.23 5.08 -32.01
C VAL A 95 -6.31 4.18 -31.22
N ARG A 96 -5.28 3.63 -31.87
CA ARG A 96 -4.20 2.83 -31.25
C ARG A 96 -2.85 3.34 -31.72
N GLY A 97 -1.92 3.56 -30.78
CA GLY A 97 -0.53 3.88 -31.13
C GLY A 97 0.18 2.64 -31.69
N LEU A 98 0.78 2.75 -32.88
CA LEU A 98 1.55 1.65 -33.50
C LEU A 98 3.06 1.78 -33.25
N LYS A 99 3.57 3.01 -33.25
CA LYS A 99 4.99 3.31 -33.06
C LYS A 99 5.17 4.73 -32.53
N ALA A 100 6.16 4.93 -31.66
CA ALA A 100 6.44 6.26 -31.09
C ALA A 100 6.88 7.26 -32.17
N GLY A 101 6.36 8.49 -32.08
CA GLY A 101 6.50 9.53 -33.09
C GLY A 101 5.45 10.63 -32.90
N GLU A 102 5.25 11.46 -33.92
CA GLU A 102 4.21 12.49 -33.94
C GLU A 102 3.51 12.50 -35.30
N THR A 103 2.17 12.57 -35.29
CA THR A 103 1.31 12.46 -36.48
C THR A 103 0.10 13.38 -36.31
N SER A 104 -0.79 13.45 -37.28
CA SER A 104 -2.00 14.27 -37.22
C SER A 104 -3.26 13.49 -37.60
N LEU A 105 -4.39 13.94 -37.04
CA LEU A 105 -5.74 13.51 -37.41
C LEU A 105 -6.52 14.73 -37.89
N ARG A 106 -7.23 14.61 -39.02
CA ARG A 106 -8.04 15.69 -39.61
C ARG A 106 -9.46 15.23 -39.93
N ILE A 107 -10.44 16.03 -39.52
CA ILE A 107 -11.87 15.86 -39.87
C ILE A 107 -12.37 17.17 -40.46
N GLY A 108 -12.74 17.16 -41.74
CA GLY A 108 -13.02 18.40 -42.48
C GLY A 108 -11.78 19.28 -42.51
N ASP A 109 -11.88 20.52 -42.02
CA ASP A 109 -10.73 21.44 -41.90
C ASP A 109 -10.11 21.48 -40.49
N ALA A 110 -10.65 20.74 -39.54
CA ALA A 110 -10.14 20.70 -38.16
C ALA A 110 -9.08 19.60 -37.99
N SER A 111 -7.87 19.98 -37.55
CA SER A 111 -6.77 19.04 -37.30
C SER A 111 -6.35 19.04 -35.82
N ILE A 112 -5.89 17.88 -35.33
CA ILE A 112 -5.26 17.70 -34.01
C ILE A 112 -3.93 16.95 -34.18
N THR A 113 -2.91 17.35 -33.42
CA THR A 113 -1.62 16.64 -33.35
C THR A 113 -1.72 15.47 -32.38
N VAL A 114 -1.30 14.26 -32.78
CA VAL A 114 -1.22 13.09 -31.90
C VAL A 114 0.24 12.71 -31.70
N LYS A 115 0.73 12.86 -30.47
CA LYS A 115 2.06 12.41 -30.07
C LYS A 115 1.97 10.97 -29.54
N VAL A 116 2.55 10.04 -30.27
CA VAL A 116 2.61 8.63 -29.88
C VAL A 116 3.86 8.38 -29.06
N VAL A 117 3.71 7.86 -27.84
CA VAL A 117 4.79 7.59 -26.89
C VAL A 117 4.88 6.10 -26.56
N ASN A 118 6.05 5.63 -26.13
CA ASN A 118 6.17 4.28 -25.58
C ASN A 118 5.26 4.14 -24.34
N PRO A 119 4.60 2.99 -24.15
CA PRO A 119 3.69 2.79 -23.03
C PRO A 119 4.44 2.89 -21.69
N ARG A 120 3.77 3.47 -20.70
CA ARG A 120 4.28 3.50 -19.33
C ARG A 120 4.33 2.08 -18.79
N VAL A 121 5.47 1.71 -18.18
CA VAL A 121 5.61 0.46 -17.43
C VAL A 121 4.93 0.61 -16.08
N VAL A 122 3.60 0.69 -16.10
CA VAL A 122 2.79 0.31 -14.93
C VAL A 122 3.08 -1.16 -14.68
N SER A 123 3.53 -1.49 -13.47
CA SER A 123 4.10 -2.79 -13.07
C SER A 123 3.60 -3.98 -13.91
N ALA A 124 4.49 -4.61 -14.70
CA ALA A 124 4.09 -5.74 -15.54
C ALA A 124 3.42 -6.83 -14.69
N ALA A 125 2.21 -7.22 -15.07
CA ALA A 125 1.49 -8.30 -14.39
C ALA A 125 2.34 -9.58 -14.45
N ARG A 126 2.72 -10.09 -13.28
CA ARG A 126 3.51 -11.32 -13.18
C ARG A 126 2.59 -12.52 -13.38
N PRO A 127 3.07 -13.62 -13.99
CA PRO A 127 2.33 -14.87 -14.01
C PRO A 127 2.18 -15.43 -12.59
N GLU A 128 1.00 -15.98 -12.28
CA GLU A 128 0.61 -16.51 -10.96
C GLU A 128 0.31 -18.00 -11.07
N ILE A 129 0.89 -18.84 -10.20
CA ILE A 129 0.50 -20.25 -10.09
C ILE A 129 -0.82 -20.35 -9.33
N VAL A 130 -1.82 -20.98 -9.97
CA VAL A 130 -3.16 -21.26 -9.43
C VAL A 130 -3.18 -22.57 -8.62
N GLY A 131 -2.34 -23.52 -9.02
CA GLY A 131 -2.14 -24.81 -8.39
C GLY A 131 -0.93 -25.50 -9.04
N PRO A 132 -0.19 -26.36 -8.33
CA PRO A 132 -0.42 -26.80 -6.96
C PRO A 132 -0.04 -25.72 -5.93
N ALA A 133 -0.31 -26.01 -4.65
CA ALA A 133 0.07 -25.13 -3.55
C ALA A 133 1.58 -25.19 -3.24
N ASP A 134 2.10 -24.11 -2.67
CA ASP A 134 3.44 -24.09 -2.07
C ASP A 134 3.50 -25.04 -0.86
N GLY A 135 4.51 -25.91 -0.83
CA GLY A 135 4.62 -27.00 0.14
C GLY A 135 3.78 -28.25 -0.17
N ALA A 136 3.17 -28.36 -1.37
CA ALA A 136 2.55 -29.59 -1.84
C ALA A 136 3.58 -30.70 -2.10
N ILE A 137 3.12 -31.95 -2.05
CA ILE A 137 3.91 -33.14 -2.43
C ILE A 137 3.34 -33.70 -3.74
N ALA A 138 4.20 -34.16 -4.65
CA ALA A 138 3.80 -34.65 -5.97
C ALA A 138 4.43 -36.00 -6.28
N TRP A 139 3.69 -36.86 -6.98
CA TRP A 139 4.11 -38.17 -7.44
C TRP A 139 3.47 -38.47 -8.80
N GLY A 140 4.20 -39.17 -9.68
CA GLY A 140 3.80 -39.39 -11.07
C GLY A 140 3.57 -38.08 -11.83
N LYS A 141 2.52 -38.04 -12.66
CA LYS A 141 2.12 -36.84 -13.42
C LYS A 141 1.24 -35.90 -12.60
N PHE A 142 1.45 -34.59 -12.72
CA PHE A 142 0.61 -33.59 -12.06
C PHE A 142 0.50 -32.29 -12.87
N SER A 143 -0.59 -31.57 -12.63
CA SER A 143 -0.92 -30.30 -13.27
C SER A 143 -0.29 -29.12 -12.54
N VAL A 144 0.31 -28.19 -13.29
CA VAL A 144 0.59 -26.82 -12.82
C VAL A 144 -0.24 -25.84 -13.65
N GLY A 145 -1.22 -25.20 -13.01
CA GLY A 145 -2.06 -24.16 -13.61
C GLY A 145 -1.47 -22.78 -13.39
N VAL A 146 -1.40 -21.96 -14.43
CA VAL A 146 -0.88 -20.59 -14.40
C VAL A 146 -1.88 -19.61 -15.02
N GLU A 147 -2.18 -18.52 -14.30
CA GLU A 147 -2.91 -17.36 -14.81
C GLU A 147 -1.96 -16.18 -15.05
N MET A 148 -2.22 -15.38 -16.08
CA MET A 148 -1.53 -14.10 -16.33
C MET A 148 -2.43 -13.14 -17.11
N ASP A 149 -2.03 -11.87 -17.22
CA ASP A 149 -2.68 -10.91 -18.10
C ASP A 149 -2.41 -11.29 -19.57
N ALA A 150 -3.46 -11.37 -20.39
CA ALA A 150 -3.39 -11.80 -21.79
C ALA A 150 -2.71 -10.78 -22.72
N GLU A 151 -2.60 -9.50 -22.32
CA GLU A 151 -1.83 -8.49 -23.05
C GLU A 151 -0.40 -8.32 -22.49
N ALA A 152 -0.06 -9.00 -21.38
CA ALA A 152 1.25 -8.84 -20.75
C ALA A 152 2.41 -9.32 -21.64
N GLY A 153 3.45 -8.50 -21.70
CA GLY A 153 4.62 -8.72 -22.56
C GLY A 153 4.41 -8.34 -24.03
N GLY A 154 3.18 -8.02 -24.45
CA GLY A 154 2.85 -7.53 -25.78
C GLY A 154 2.76 -8.60 -26.88
N PRO A 155 2.41 -8.20 -28.12
CA PRO A 155 2.17 -9.12 -29.23
C PRO A 155 3.39 -10.00 -29.53
N GLY A 156 3.24 -11.32 -29.43
CA GLY A 156 4.32 -12.28 -29.63
C GLY A 156 5.07 -12.71 -28.37
N ALA A 157 4.65 -12.24 -27.18
CA ALA A 157 5.14 -12.78 -25.91
C ALA A 157 4.87 -14.30 -25.79
N THR A 158 5.73 -15.01 -25.07
CA THR A 158 5.60 -16.45 -24.83
C THR A 158 5.78 -16.79 -23.35
N HIS A 159 5.20 -17.90 -22.91
CA HIS A 159 5.23 -18.36 -21.52
C HIS A 159 5.91 -19.74 -21.42
N ALA A 160 6.54 -19.98 -20.26
CA ALA A 160 7.16 -21.25 -19.90
C ALA A 160 7.03 -21.50 -18.39
N LEU A 161 7.32 -22.74 -17.97
CA LEU A 161 7.55 -23.12 -16.59
C LEU A 161 9.01 -23.54 -16.42
N ARG A 162 9.65 -23.12 -15.33
CA ARG A 162 11.02 -23.49 -14.93
C ARG A 162 10.95 -24.42 -13.73
N LEU A 163 11.74 -25.49 -13.76
CA LEU A 163 11.95 -26.39 -12.62
C LEU A 163 13.42 -26.35 -12.19
N ASN A 164 13.70 -26.14 -10.90
CA ASN A 164 15.03 -26.32 -10.34
C ASN A 164 15.02 -27.40 -9.23
N PRO A 165 16.01 -28.31 -9.16
CA PRO A 165 17.10 -28.51 -10.12
C PRO A 165 16.63 -29.34 -11.34
N GLY A 166 16.81 -28.82 -12.56
CA GLY A 166 16.54 -29.60 -13.79
C GLY A 166 16.51 -28.78 -15.08
N GLY A 167 15.94 -27.58 -15.08
CA GLY A 167 15.91 -26.65 -16.22
C GLY A 167 15.09 -27.11 -17.44
N GLN A 168 14.32 -28.18 -17.31
CA GLN A 168 13.62 -28.83 -18.42
C GLN A 168 12.38 -28.05 -18.87
N ARG A 169 12.18 -27.91 -20.19
CA ARG A 169 10.96 -27.32 -20.76
C ARG A 169 9.85 -28.36 -20.82
N ILE A 170 8.72 -28.05 -20.19
CA ILE A 170 7.57 -28.94 -19.97
C ILE A 170 6.58 -28.83 -21.13
N PRO A 171 5.89 -29.92 -21.54
CA PRO A 171 4.72 -29.82 -22.42
C PRO A 171 3.67 -28.86 -21.83
N LYS A 172 3.08 -28.03 -22.70
CA LYS A 172 2.09 -27.02 -22.32
C LYS A 172 0.78 -27.22 -23.06
N ARG A 173 -0.32 -27.03 -22.34
CA ARG A 173 -1.69 -26.97 -22.83
C ARG A 173 -2.22 -25.57 -22.52
N VAL A 174 -2.45 -24.76 -23.56
CA VAL A 174 -3.14 -23.47 -23.37
C VAL A 174 -4.63 -23.79 -23.24
N SER A 175 -5.26 -23.33 -22.16
CA SER A 175 -6.69 -23.56 -21.93
C SER A 175 -7.51 -22.81 -22.98
N GLY A 176 -8.56 -23.46 -23.51
CA GLY A 176 -9.29 -22.97 -24.69
C GLY A 176 -10.10 -21.68 -24.47
N THR A 177 -10.31 -21.27 -23.22
CA THR A 177 -11.22 -20.20 -22.80
C THR A 177 -10.50 -18.90 -22.42
N THR A 178 -9.72 -18.35 -23.36
CA THR A 178 -9.11 -17.01 -23.25
C THR A 178 -10.14 -15.89 -23.43
N TRP A 179 -10.97 -15.68 -22.41
CA TRP A 179 -11.99 -14.63 -22.38
C TRP A 179 -11.61 -13.49 -21.44
N GLY A 180 -11.73 -12.25 -21.92
CA GLY A 180 -11.25 -11.07 -21.18
C GLY A 180 -9.72 -11.02 -21.14
N PRO A 181 -9.13 -10.35 -20.14
CA PRO A 181 -7.68 -10.16 -20.06
C PRO A 181 -6.97 -11.26 -19.26
N THR A 182 -7.60 -12.40 -18.94
CA THR A 182 -6.92 -13.50 -18.22
C THR A 182 -6.55 -14.63 -19.19
N LEU A 183 -5.26 -14.80 -19.45
CA LEU A 183 -4.70 -15.98 -20.11
C LEU A 183 -4.51 -17.10 -19.08
N ARG A 184 -4.96 -18.32 -19.44
CA ARG A 184 -4.82 -19.54 -18.63
C ARG A 184 -3.96 -20.56 -19.38
N VAL A 185 -2.95 -21.08 -18.69
CA VAL A 185 -2.03 -22.09 -19.22
C VAL A 185 -1.92 -23.22 -18.20
N LEU A 186 -2.11 -24.44 -18.67
CA LEU A 186 -1.87 -25.67 -17.95
C LEU A 186 -0.53 -26.28 -18.42
N TYR A 187 0.31 -26.70 -17.49
CA TYR A 187 1.52 -27.48 -17.75
C TYR A 187 1.38 -28.86 -17.13
N GLU A 188 1.71 -29.90 -17.89
CA GLU A 188 1.67 -31.29 -17.43
C GLU A 188 3.08 -31.72 -17.04
N VAL A 189 3.34 -31.77 -15.73
CA VAL A 189 4.66 -32.13 -15.18
C VAL A 189 4.70 -33.63 -14.93
N ASP A 190 5.69 -34.32 -15.48
CA ASP A 190 5.95 -35.73 -15.16
C ASP A 190 7.09 -35.81 -14.13
N GLY A 191 6.74 -36.17 -12.89
CA GLY A 191 7.71 -36.36 -11.80
C GLY A 191 8.47 -37.69 -11.87
N THR A 192 8.09 -38.60 -12.77
CA THR A 192 8.61 -39.98 -12.80
C THR A 192 10.11 -40.04 -13.11
N ASP A 193 10.57 -39.22 -14.06
CA ASP A 193 11.98 -39.15 -14.49
C ASP A 193 12.84 -38.18 -13.65
N LEU A 194 12.21 -37.34 -12.81
CA LEU A 194 12.91 -36.35 -11.99
C LEU A 194 13.49 -36.98 -10.70
N ALA A 195 14.39 -36.27 -10.03
CA ALA A 195 14.93 -36.69 -8.74
C ALA A 195 13.91 -36.42 -7.61
N GLU A 196 13.92 -37.25 -6.56
CA GLU A 196 13.13 -37.00 -5.34
C GLU A 196 13.68 -35.81 -4.55
N GLY A 197 12.79 -35.16 -3.80
CA GLY A 197 13.11 -33.99 -2.97
C GLY A 197 12.44 -32.70 -3.45
N PRO A 198 12.82 -31.54 -2.88
CA PRO A 198 12.21 -30.26 -3.20
C PRO A 198 12.59 -29.78 -4.61
N VAL A 199 11.58 -29.38 -5.37
CA VAL A 199 11.70 -28.75 -6.69
C VAL A 199 11.05 -27.37 -6.65
N GLU A 200 11.81 -26.35 -7.02
CA GLU A 200 11.30 -25.00 -7.24
C GLU A 200 10.55 -24.95 -8.57
N ILE A 201 9.35 -24.37 -8.57
CA ILE A 201 8.53 -24.16 -9.76
C ILE A 201 8.31 -22.66 -9.96
N THR A 202 8.83 -22.10 -11.05
CA THR A 202 8.70 -20.67 -11.40
C THR A 202 8.06 -20.50 -12.76
N PRO A 203 6.96 -19.73 -12.92
CA PRO A 203 6.43 -19.39 -14.24
C PRO A 203 7.17 -18.19 -14.83
N ILE A 204 7.48 -18.26 -16.12
CA ILE A 204 8.17 -17.22 -16.88
C ILE A 204 7.23 -16.66 -17.95
N LEU A 205 7.19 -15.33 -18.07
CA LEU A 205 6.71 -14.61 -19.24
C LEU A 205 7.90 -14.01 -19.99
N HIS A 206 8.25 -14.58 -21.14
CA HIS A 206 9.19 -13.98 -22.10
C HIS A 206 8.44 -12.92 -22.93
N ARG A 207 8.78 -11.66 -22.75
CA ARG A 207 8.13 -10.51 -23.41
C ARG A 207 8.56 -10.38 -24.86
N ALA A 208 7.78 -9.68 -25.68
CA ALA A 208 8.09 -9.41 -27.09
C ALA A 208 9.34 -8.53 -27.30
N ASP A 209 9.78 -7.81 -26.27
CA ASP A 209 11.05 -7.06 -26.24
C ASP A 209 12.27 -7.90 -25.79
N GLY A 210 12.07 -9.20 -25.53
CA GLY A 210 13.12 -10.13 -25.12
C GLY A 210 13.45 -10.14 -23.63
N ALA A 211 12.82 -9.31 -22.80
CA ALA A 211 12.97 -9.37 -21.35
C ALA A 211 12.10 -10.47 -20.72
N GLU A 212 12.56 -11.07 -19.62
CA GLU A 212 11.80 -12.07 -18.86
C GLU A 212 11.16 -11.46 -17.61
N THR A 213 9.90 -11.80 -17.36
CA THR A 213 9.19 -11.53 -16.09
C THR A 213 8.94 -12.85 -15.38
N GLU A 214 9.52 -13.03 -14.19
CA GLU A 214 9.26 -14.19 -13.33
C GLU A 214 8.06 -13.96 -12.41
N GLY A 215 7.30 -15.03 -12.16
CA GLY A 215 6.21 -15.07 -11.18
C GLY A 215 6.68 -15.23 -9.74
N GLU A 216 5.74 -15.65 -8.87
CA GLU A 216 6.09 -16.24 -7.57
C GLU A 216 6.62 -17.67 -7.80
N THR A 217 7.74 -18.01 -7.17
CA THR A 217 8.25 -19.38 -7.13
C THR A 217 7.59 -20.12 -5.97
N ILE A 218 7.09 -21.33 -6.22
CA ILE A 218 6.65 -22.26 -5.17
C ILE A 218 7.62 -23.43 -5.06
N VAL A 219 7.61 -24.14 -3.92
CA VAL A 219 8.36 -25.39 -3.72
C VAL A 219 7.38 -26.55 -3.63
N VAL A 220 7.57 -27.54 -4.50
CA VAL A 220 6.84 -28.82 -4.48
C VAL A 220 7.83 -29.93 -4.21
N THR A 221 7.51 -30.88 -3.32
CA THR A 221 8.40 -32.03 -3.05
C THR A 221 8.00 -33.21 -3.91
N LEU A 222 8.93 -33.72 -4.74
CA LEU A 222 8.72 -34.93 -5.51
C LEU A 222 9.00 -36.18 -4.67
N LEU A 223 8.10 -37.15 -4.75
CA LEU A 223 8.14 -38.44 -4.05
C LEU A 223 7.88 -39.58 -5.05
N LYS A 224 8.58 -40.70 -4.88
CA LYS A 224 8.35 -41.96 -5.60
C LYS A 224 7.86 -43.01 -4.59
N PRO A 225 6.54 -43.02 -4.29
CA PRO A 225 5.97 -43.98 -3.33
C PRO A 225 6.15 -45.42 -3.82
N SER A 226 6.05 -46.37 -2.89
CA SER A 226 5.85 -47.77 -3.28
C SER A 226 4.43 -47.99 -3.79
N ASP A 227 4.21 -49.08 -4.54
CA ASP A 227 2.87 -49.49 -4.98
C ASP A 227 1.93 -49.81 -3.80
N GLU A 228 2.45 -49.96 -2.58
CA GLU A 228 1.68 -50.16 -1.34
C GLU A 228 1.35 -48.84 -0.60
N ASP A 229 2.06 -47.74 -0.89
CA ASP A 229 1.87 -46.42 -0.26
C ASP A 229 0.91 -45.50 -1.03
N ALA A 230 0.60 -45.83 -2.28
CA ALA A 230 -0.31 -45.11 -3.18
C ALA A 230 -1.66 -45.82 -3.26
N ILE A 231 -2.75 -45.07 -3.09
CA ILE A 231 -4.12 -45.56 -3.11
C ILE A 231 -4.90 -44.74 -4.13
N GLU A 232 -5.51 -45.41 -5.10
CA GLU A 232 -6.40 -44.82 -6.11
C GLU A 232 -7.84 -45.26 -5.82
N MET A 233 -8.80 -44.35 -5.91
CA MET A 233 -10.22 -44.62 -5.63
C MET A 233 -11.11 -43.90 -6.64
N GLU A 234 -11.89 -44.66 -7.41
CA GLU A 234 -12.83 -44.11 -8.40
C GLU A 234 -14.04 -43.46 -7.71
N ALA A 235 -14.59 -42.39 -8.30
CA ALA A 235 -15.65 -41.59 -7.67
C ALA A 235 -17.03 -42.24 -7.80
N GLU A 236 -17.32 -42.90 -8.91
CA GLU A 236 -18.58 -43.58 -9.20
C GLU A 236 -18.82 -44.77 -8.26
N ASP A 237 -17.76 -45.46 -7.83
CA ASP A 237 -17.79 -46.51 -6.79
C ASP A 237 -18.34 -45.98 -5.45
N GLN A 238 -18.22 -44.68 -5.18
CA GLN A 238 -18.74 -44.06 -3.96
C GLN A 238 -20.27 -43.86 -3.95
N ARG A 239 -20.99 -44.38 -4.98
CA ARG A 239 -22.45 -44.35 -5.11
C ARG A 239 -23.23 -44.75 -3.85
N GLU A 240 -22.84 -45.84 -3.18
CA GLU A 240 -23.49 -46.36 -1.95
C GLU A 240 -22.74 -45.96 -0.66
N SER A 241 -21.81 -44.99 -0.72
CA SER A 241 -20.93 -44.60 0.41
C SER A 241 -21.71 -44.03 1.62
N LYS A 242 -21.20 -44.27 2.83
CA LYS A 242 -21.82 -43.79 4.08
C LYS A 242 -21.40 -42.35 4.40
N ARG A 243 -22.01 -41.39 3.71
CA ARG A 243 -21.72 -39.97 3.87
C ARG A 243 -22.01 -39.46 5.30
N PRO A 244 -21.14 -38.60 5.88
CA PRO A 244 -21.41 -37.85 7.11
C PRO A 244 -22.74 -37.08 7.11
N ASP A 245 -23.28 -36.77 8.28
CA ASP A 245 -24.62 -36.17 8.45
C ASP A 245 -24.76 -34.73 7.95
N ARG A 246 -23.64 -34.08 7.67
CA ARG A 246 -23.58 -32.77 7.02
C ARG A 246 -24.07 -32.80 5.57
N PHE A 247 -23.67 -33.83 4.82
CA PHE A 247 -23.81 -33.88 3.37
C PHE A 247 -25.14 -34.55 2.98
N SER A 248 -25.65 -34.24 1.78
CA SER A 248 -26.92 -34.82 1.34
C SER A 248 -26.82 -36.34 1.23
N LYS A 249 -27.96 -37.04 1.37
CA LYS A 249 -28.08 -38.48 1.14
C LYS A 249 -28.66 -38.81 -0.25
N ASP A 250 -28.89 -37.81 -1.10
CA ASP A 250 -29.39 -38.00 -2.48
C ASP A 250 -28.39 -38.82 -3.33
N PRO A 251 -28.85 -39.64 -4.30
CA PRO A 251 -27.96 -40.46 -5.13
C PRO A 251 -26.98 -39.60 -5.95
N LEU A 252 -25.74 -40.10 -6.15
CA LEU A 252 -24.77 -39.44 -7.03
C LEU A 252 -25.26 -39.48 -8.49
N PHE A 253 -24.97 -38.42 -9.25
CA PHE A 253 -25.15 -38.42 -10.69
C PHE A 253 -23.90 -38.99 -11.35
N ILE A 254 -23.99 -40.20 -11.88
CA ILE A 254 -22.91 -40.84 -12.65
C ILE A 254 -23.20 -40.67 -14.15
N ALA A 255 -22.16 -40.43 -14.95
CA ALA A 255 -22.24 -40.31 -16.40
C ALA A 255 -21.00 -40.91 -17.09
N PRO A 256 -21.11 -41.39 -18.34
CA PRO A 256 -19.99 -41.98 -19.07
C PRO A 256 -19.12 -40.93 -19.79
N ASP A 257 -17.81 -41.15 -19.79
CA ASP A 257 -16.83 -40.48 -20.66
C ASP A 257 -15.64 -41.41 -20.92
N ALA A 258 -15.40 -41.76 -22.19
CA ALA A 258 -14.29 -42.63 -22.61
C ALA A 258 -12.88 -42.02 -22.45
N LYS A 259 -12.76 -40.85 -21.80
CA LYS A 259 -11.49 -40.27 -21.31
C LYS A 259 -11.29 -40.41 -19.80
N ALA A 260 -12.32 -40.79 -19.04
CA ALA A 260 -12.23 -40.96 -17.59
C ALA A 260 -11.62 -42.31 -17.21
N SER A 261 -11.21 -42.49 -15.95
CA SER A 261 -11.04 -43.82 -15.36
C SER A 261 -12.38 -44.58 -15.42
N GLY A 262 -12.35 -45.91 -15.49
CA GLY A 262 -13.59 -46.73 -15.53
C GLY A 262 -14.52 -46.56 -16.75
N GLU A 263 -14.29 -45.56 -17.61
CA GLU A 263 -15.24 -45.00 -18.60
C GLU A 263 -16.46 -44.27 -17.99
N GLU A 264 -16.54 -44.07 -16.68
CA GLU A 264 -17.59 -43.34 -15.96
C GLU A 264 -17.01 -42.25 -15.04
N TYR A 265 -17.84 -41.33 -14.53
CA TYR A 265 -17.42 -40.29 -13.57
C TYR A 265 -18.62 -39.72 -12.79
N VAL A 266 -18.34 -39.04 -11.67
CA VAL A 266 -19.35 -38.31 -10.86
C VAL A 266 -19.51 -36.87 -11.33
N ASN A 267 -20.74 -36.49 -11.66
CA ASN A 267 -21.12 -35.16 -12.10
C ASN A 267 -21.77 -34.38 -10.95
N LEU A 268 -21.18 -33.24 -10.60
CA LEU A 268 -21.64 -32.34 -9.54
C LEU A 268 -22.21 -31.06 -10.19
N PHE A 269 -23.53 -31.08 -10.40
CA PHE A 269 -24.35 -29.96 -10.90
C PHE A 269 -24.54 -28.82 -9.88
N GLY A 270 -23.61 -28.70 -8.93
CA GLY A 270 -23.72 -27.87 -7.73
C GLY A 270 -23.04 -28.51 -6.53
N ALA A 271 -23.12 -27.87 -5.37
CA ALA A 271 -22.35 -28.26 -4.18
C ALA A 271 -22.72 -29.62 -3.52
N GLU A 272 -23.83 -30.25 -3.91
CA GLU A 272 -24.35 -31.54 -3.41
C GLU A 272 -25.10 -32.28 -4.54
N PRO A 273 -25.23 -33.63 -4.53
CA PRO A 273 -24.70 -34.58 -3.54
C PRO A 273 -23.25 -35.00 -3.81
N VAL A 274 -22.40 -35.02 -2.77
CA VAL A 274 -20.96 -35.29 -2.92
C VAL A 274 -20.54 -36.76 -2.68
N PRO A 275 -19.52 -37.28 -3.39
CA PRO A 275 -18.91 -38.58 -3.11
C PRO A 275 -18.09 -38.55 -1.81
N CYS A 276 -18.13 -39.64 -1.05
CA CYS A 276 -17.45 -39.78 0.25
C CYS A 276 -16.55 -41.01 0.25
N PHE A 277 -15.24 -40.79 0.22
CA PHE A 277 -14.23 -41.84 0.09
C PHE A 277 -13.83 -42.36 1.48
N HIS A 278 -14.07 -43.64 1.76
CA HIS A 278 -13.76 -44.28 3.05
C HIS A 278 -12.34 -44.85 3.05
N LEU A 279 -11.46 -44.31 3.90
CA LEU A 279 -10.07 -44.76 4.06
C LEU A 279 -9.85 -45.34 5.46
N THR A 280 -9.24 -46.54 5.54
CA THR A 280 -8.79 -47.11 6.82
C THR A 280 -7.35 -46.68 7.10
N VAL A 281 -7.18 -45.76 8.04
CA VAL A 281 -5.86 -45.22 8.43
C VAL A 281 -5.27 -46.08 9.55
N GLU A 282 -4.35 -46.98 9.21
CA GLU A 282 -3.75 -47.92 10.17
C GLU A 282 -2.97 -47.24 11.31
N SER A 283 -2.34 -46.10 11.02
CA SER A 283 -1.54 -45.32 11.96
C SER A 283 -1.62 -43.85 11.59
N ALA A 284 -1.78 -42.97 12.59
CA ALA A 284 -1.92 -41.53 12.36
C ALA A 284 -0.71 -40.98 11.61
N GLY A 285 -0.93 -40.21 10.55
CA GLY A 285 0.10 -39.82 9.60
C GLY A 285 -0.29 -38.62 8.76
N TRP A 286 0.61 -38.22 7.87
CA TRP A 286 0.33 -37.22 6.85
C TRP A 286 0.07 -37.90 5.52
N TYR A 287 -0.83 -37.32 4.74
CA TYR A 287 -1.29 -37.82 3.46
C TYR A 287 -1.42 -36.64 2.50
N GLN A 288 -0.87 -36.78 1.30
CA GLN A 288 -1.17 -35.88 0.21
C GLN A 288 -2.32 -36.48 -0.61
N VAL A 289 -3.23 -35.62 -1.04
CA VAL A 289 -4.37 -36.00 -1.90
C VAL A 289 -4.23 -35.27 -3.24
N ALA A 290 -4.64 -35.93 -4.31
CA ALA A 290 -4.80 -35.37 -5.65
C ALA A 290 -6.13 -35.86 -6.24
N ILE A 291 -6.66 -35.12 -7.22
CA ILE A 291 -7.89 -35.46 -7.93
C ILE A 291 -7.65 -35.49 -9.43
N LEU A 292 -8.26 -36.45 -10.12
CA LEU A 292 -8.48 -36.38 -11.57
C LEU A 292 -9.86 -35.75 -11.78
N ALA A 293 -9.89 -34.58 -12.42
CA ALA A 293 -11.10 -33.78 -12.52
C ALA A 293 -11.12 -32.89 -13.77
N LYS A 294 -12.29 -32.38 -14.13
CA LYS A 294 -12.51 -31.28 -15.07
C LYS A 294 -13.67 -30.40 -14.59
N GLY A 295 -13.86 -29.22 -15.16
CA GLY A 295 -14.95 -28.34 -14.74
C GLY A 295 -15.44 -27.39 -15.84
N SER A 296 -16.70 -26.99 -15.78
CA SER A 296 -17.25 -25.97 -16.68
C SER A 296 -16.76 -24.58 -16.28
N PHE A 297 -16.34 -23.76 -17.25
CA PHE A 297 -16.10 -22.34 -17.01
C PHE A 297 -17.43 -21.55 -17.06
N ALA A 298 -17.86 -21.03 -15.90
CA ALA A 298 -18.99 -20.11 -15.80
C ALA A 298 -18.83 -19.20 -14.57
N GLY A 299 -19.45 -18.04 -14.57
CA GLY A 299 -19.30 -17.06 -13.48
C GLY A 299 -17.86 -16.55 -13.34
N GLY A 300 -17.12 -16.52 -14.45
CA GLY A 300 -15.75 -16.00 -14.52
C GLY A 300 -14.63 -16.91 -14.01
N ALA A 301 -14.93 -18.08 -13.43
CA ALA A 301 -13.97 -18.99 -12.83
C ALA A 301 -14.34 -20.47 -12.99
N PHE A 302 -13.36 -21.35 -12.80
CA PHE A 302 -13.52 -22.80 -12.69
C PHE A 302 -13.89 -23.24 -11.26
N PRO A 303 -14.34 -24.51 -11.07
CA PRO A 303 -14.55 -25.10 -9.76
C PRO A 303 -13.33 -25.02 -8.84
N THR A 304 -13.57 -24.63 -7.59
CA THR A 304 -12.69 -24.79 -6.45
C THR A 304 -13.15 -26.01 -5.67
N VAL A 305 -12.26 -26.98 -5.46
CA VAL A 305 -12.51 -28.21 -4.71
C VAL A 305 -11.85 -28.10 -3.33
N GLY A 306 -12.62 -28.28 -2.26
CA GLY A 306 -12.13 -28.37 -0.88
C GLY A 306 -12.13 -29.80 -0.39
N LEU A 307 -11.17 -30.18 0.45
CA LEU A 307 -11.14 -31.49 1.10
C LEU A 307 -11.70 -31.39 2.52
N PHE A 308 -12.87 -31.97 2.75
CA PHE A 308 -13.40 -32.18 4.09
C PHE A 308 -12.95 -33.54 4.65
N ILE A 309 -12.70 -33.59 5.95
CA ILE A 309 -12.29 -34.79 6.68
C ILE A 309 -13.31 -35.05 7.78
N ASP A 310 -13.94 -36.23 7.76
CA ASP A 310 -15.05 -36.62 8.64
C ASP A 310 -16.22 -35.59 8.64
N GLY A 311 -16.40 -34.83 7.54
CA GLY A 311 -17.40 -33.77 7.38
C GLY A 311 -17.15 -32.44 8.15
N LYS A 312 -16.02 -32.30 8.85
CA LYS A 312 -15.75 -31.17 9.76
C LYS A 312 -15.45 -29.85 9.04
N ASP A 313 -16.06 -28.74 9.48
CA ASP A 313 -15.70 -27.38 9.03
C ASP A 313 -14.43 -26.84 9.73
N PRO A 314 -13.67 -25.95 9.07
CA PRO A 314 -13.65 -25.67 7.62
C PRO A 314 -12.98 -26.82 6.83
N PRO A 315 -13.01 -26.83 5.47
CA PRO A 315 -12.24 -27.81 4.70
C PRO A 315 -10.74 -27.68 5.02
N SER A 316 -10.04 -28.82 5.06
CA SER A 316 -8.66 -28.92 5.55
C SER A 316 -7.61 -28.44 4.55
N THR A 317 -7.95 -28.42 3.26
CA THR A 317 -7.15 -27.94 2.14
C THR A 317 -8.08 -27.70 0.93
N ASN A 318 -7.63 -27.02 -0.12
CA ASN A 318 -8.40 -26.80 -1.35
C ASN A 318 -7.49 -26.67 -2.60
N VAL A 319 -8.08 -26.64 -3.80
CA VAL A 319 -7.44 -26.19 -5.05
C VAL A 319 -8.48 -25.71 -6.06
N ARG A 320 -8.11 -24.87 -7.04
CA ARG A 320 -8.95 -24.47 -8.18
C ARG A 320 -8.52 -25.18 -9.46
N LEU A 321 -9.47 -25.72 -10.21
CA LEU A 321 -9.24 -26.31 -11.54
C LEU A 321 -8.93 -25.22 -12.59
N ILE A 322 -8.41 -25.59 -13.77
CA ILE A 322 -8.01 -24.59 -14.79
C ILE A 322 -8.35 -24.96 -16.26
N ASP A 323 -8.93 -26.14 -16.49
CA ASP A 323 -9.28 -26.62 -17.84
C ASP A 323 -10.64 -27.35 -17.87
N GLU A 324 -11.22 -27.45 -19.06
CA GLU A 324 -12.50 -28.10 -19.35
C GLU A 324 -12.34 -29.58 -19.74
N ASP A 325 -11.11 -30.03 -20.07
CA ASP A 325 -10.73 -31.45 -20.13
C ASP A 325 -10.20 -31.97 -18.79
N TRP A 326 -10.15 -33.30 -18.66
CA TRP A 326 -9.54 -34.01 -17.54
C TRP A 326 -8.08 -33.61 -17.31
N HIS A 327 -7.77 -33.24 -16.06
CA HIS A 327 -6.42 -32.92 -15.61
C HIS A 327 -6.24 -33.33 -14.14
N ARG A 328 -5.04 -33.81 -13.78
CA ARG A 328 -4.73 -34.34 -12.44
C ARG A 328 -4.13 -33.25 -11.55
N VAL A 329 -4.84 -32.81 -10.52
CA VAL A 329 -4.48 -31.66 -9.68
C VAL A 329 -4.21 -32.08 -8.24
N LEU A 330 -3.10 -31.61 -7.65
CA LEU A 330 -2.79 -31.82 -6.24
C LEU A 330 -3.75 -30.97 -5.38
N LEU A 331 -4.45 -31.57 -4.43
CA LEU A 331 -5.52 -30.95 -3.66
C LEU A 331 -4.98 -30.07 -2.51
N GLY A 332 -4.19 -29.06 -2.89
CA GLY A 332 -3.44 -28.18 -1.99
C GLY A 332 -2.33 -28.93 -1.25
N VAL A 333 -2.12 -28.59 0.02
CA VAL A 333 -1.02 -29.10 0.87
C VAL A 333 -1.38 -30.42 1.59
N PRO A 334 -0.41 -31.23 2.04
CA PRO A 334 -0.68 -32.47 2.75
C PRO A 334 -1.52 -32.27 4.02
N VAL A 335 -2.49 -33.17 4.25
CA VAL A 335 -3.35 -33.19 5.43
C VAL A 335 -2.92 -34.27 6.41
N ARG A 336 -3.22 -34.07 7.70
CA ARG A 336 -3.02 -35.09 8.72
C ARG A 336 -4.29 -35.91 8.91
N LEU A 337 -4.17 -37.24 8.84
CA LEU A 337 -5.23 -38.17 9.18
C LEU A 337 -4.88 -38.91 10.48
N ASP A 338 -5.81 -38.98 11.42
CA ASP A 338 -5.65 -39.77 12.63
C ASP A 338 -6.09 -41.23 12.42
N LYS A 339 -5.55 -42.16 13.21
CA LYS A 339 -5.83 -43.60 13.11
C LYS A 339 -7.33 -43.92 13.15
N GLY A 340 -7.75 -44.94 12.40
CA GLY A 340 -9.14 -45.42 12.30
C GLY A 340 -9.74 -45.24 10.91
N GLU A 341 -11.03 -45.51 10.78
CA GLU A 341 -11.79 -45.13 9.58
C GLU A 341 -11.86 -43.60 9.47
N ARG A 342 -11.64 -43.07 8.27
CA ARG A 342 -11.75 -41.66 7.92
C ARG A 342 -12.58 -41.52 6.66
N VAL A 343 -13.38 -40.46 6.60
CA VAL A 343 -14.10 -40.09 5.37
C VAL A 343 -13.45 -38.85 4.76
N LEU A 344 -12.98 -38.99 3.53
CA LEU A 344 -12.46 -37.90 2.70
C LEU A 344 -13.55 -37.48 1.72
N THR A 345 -13.88 -36.18 1.71
CA THR A 345 -14.95 -35.65 0.85
C THR A 345 -14.40 -34.46 0.05
N PRO A 346 -14.04 -34.66 -1.23
CA PRO A 346 -13.85 -33.58 -2.19
C PRO A 346 -15.19 -32.88 -2.43
N TYR A 347 -15.22 -31.56 -2.21
CA TYR A 347 -16.45 -30.77 -2.15
C TYR A 347 -16.32 -29.50 -3.00
N PHE A 348 -17.37 -29.16 -3.74
CA PHE A 348 -17.37 -28.03 -4.66
C PHE A 348 -17.69 -26.71 -3.90
N LEU A 349 -16.66 -25.90 -3.64
CA LEU A 349 -16.71 -24.74 -2.72
C LEU A 349 -17.25 -23.44 -3.32
N ASN A 350 -17.32 -23.31 -4.65
CA ASN A 350 -17.70 -22.07 -5.33
C ASN A 350 -18.74 -22.33 -6.44
N ASP A 351 -19.86 -22.95 -6.07
CA ASP A 351 -21.03 -23.13 -6.96
C ASP A 351 -21.50 -21.80 -7.62
N PHE A 352 -21.98 -21.87 -8.87
CA PHE A 352 -22.52 -20.72 -9.59
C PHE A 352 -23.47 -21.13 -10.73
N TYR A 353 -24.72 -20.66 -10.65
CA TYR A 353 -25.73 -20.79 -11.69
C TYR A 353 -26.43 -19.45 -11.96
N ALA A 354 -26.58 -19.07 -13.24
CA ALA A 354 -27.26 -17.84 -13.65
C ALA A 354 -28.54 -18.13 -14.46
N ALA A 355 -29.70 -18.04 -13.81
CA ALA A 355 -30.99 -18.36 -14.40
C ALA A 355 -31.30 -17.53 -15.67
N GLY A 356 -31.70 -18.22 -16.75
CA GLY A 356 -32.12 -17.57 -18.01
C GLY A 356 -30.99 -17.24 -18.99
N VAL A 357 -29.74 -17.58 -18.66
CA VAL A 357 -28.56 -17.54 -19.54
C VAL A 357 -27.80 -18.87 -19.46
N PRO A 358 -27.02 -19.26 -20.49
CA PRO A 358 -26.28 -20.52 -20.48
C PRO A 358 -24.95 -20.37 -19.74
N ALA A 359 -25.01 -20.18 -18.41
CA ALA A 359 -23.85 -20.04 -17.55
C ALA A 359 -24.10 -20.80 -16.23
N ASP A 360 -23.39 -21.91 -16.08
CA ASP A 360 -23.60 -22.95 -15.07
C ASP A 360 -22.24 -23.61 -14.79
N ARG A 361 -21.76 -23.52 -13.54
CA ARG A 361 -20.43 -24.00 -13.14
C ARG A 361 -20.57 -25.37 -12.52
N ASN A 362 -20.16 -26.41 -13.25
CA ASN A 362 -20.24 -27.80 -12.80
C ASN A 362 -18.84 -28.38 -12.56
N LEU A 363 -18.73 -29.26 -11.57
CA LEU A 363 -17.52 -30.03 -11.28
C LEU A 363 -17.74 -31.48 -11.74
N PHE A 364 -16.75 -32.03 -12.43
CA PHE A 364 -16.77 -33.41 -12.88
C PHE A 364 -15.57 -34.11 -12.23
N LEU A 365 -15.84 -35.07 -11.34
CA LEU A 365 -14.83 -35.79 -10.56
C LEU A 365 -14.78 -37.24 -11.05
N ASP A 366 -13.58 -37.65 -11.46
CA ASP A 366 -13.26 -38.98 -11.97
C ASP A 366 -12.67 -39.81 -10.82
N ARG A 367 -11.51 -39.41 -10.31
CA ARG A 367 -10.76 -40.22 -9.33
C ARG A 367 -10.13 -39.41 -8.20
N LEU A 368 -9.99 -40.06 -7.03
CA LEU A 368 -9.23 -39.57 -5.88
C LEU A 368 -7.95 -40.40 -5.72
N ASP A 369 -6.80 -39.73 -5.77
CA ASP A 369 -5.49 -40.35 -5.55
C ASP A 369 -4.92 -39.89 -4.20
N ILE A 370 -4.42 -40.83 -3.41
CA ILE A 370 -3.93 -40.59 -2.06
C ILE A 370 -2.55 -41.22 -1.92
N VAL A 371 -1.59 -40.50 -1.36
CA VAL A 371 -0.27 -41.06 -1.02
C VAL A 371 0.09 -40.75 0.43
N ARG A 372 0.62 -41.75 1.14
CA ARG A 372 1.18 -41.54 2.48
C ARG A 372 2.48 -40.76 2.39
N VAL A 373 2.66 -39.77 3.27
CA VAL A 373 3.85 -38.90 3.26
C VAL A 373 4.46 -38.75 4.65
N ASP A 374 5.76 -38.48 4.67
CA ASP A 374 6.49 -38.08 5.88
C ASP A 374 5.95 -36.74 6.43
N ARG A 375 6.21 -36.44 7.71
CA ARG A 375 5.74 -35.16 8.32
C ARG A 375 6.29 -33.96 7.53
N PRO A 376 5.44 -33.10 6.94
CA PRO A 376 5.90 -31.92 6.20
C PRO A 376 6.74 -31.00 7.08
N LYS A 377 8.00 -30.80 6.71
CA LYS A 377 8.93 -29.87 7.37
C LYS A 377 8.53 -28.44 6.98
N GLY A 378 7.78 -27.77 7.87
CA GLY A 378 7.26 -26.41 7.67
C GLY A 378 5.73 -26.30 7.57
N GLY A 379 5.00 -27.43 7.51
CA GLY A 379 3.55 -27.45 7.26
C GLY A 379 2.70 -26.65 8.26
N ALA A 380 1.67 -25.97 7.77
CA ALA A 380 0.92 -24.95 8.52
C ALA A 380 -0.07 -25.48 9.60
N GLY A 381 0.02 -26.74 10.05
CA GLY A 381 -0.98 -27.37 10.94
C GLY A 381 -0.47 -27.77 12.33
N GLU A 382 -0.73 -26.96 13.36
CA GLU A 382 -0.72 -27.38 14.78
C GLU A 382 -1.85 -26.69 15.56
N GLY A 383 -2.59 -27.48 16.35
CA GLY A 383 -3.91 -27.10 16.86
C GLY A 383 -3.95 -26.35 18.21
N SER A 384 -5.14 -26.37 18.80
CA SER A 384 -5.49 -25.80 20.10
C SER A 384 -6.38 -26.78 20.88
N ASP A 385 -6.09 -26.95 22.17
CA ASP A 385 -6.73 -27.90 23.09
C ASP A 385 -8.16 -27.44 23.49
N PRO A 386 -9.20 -28.30 23.49
CA PRO A 386 -10.58 -27.87 23.73
C PRO A 386 -10.92 -27.81 25.23
N GLY A 387 -10.51 -26.74 25.90
CA GLY A 387 -10.67 -26.60 27.36
C GLY A 387 -10.83 -25.17 27.89
N GLY A 388 -11.93 -24.49 27.56
CA GLY A 388 -12.28 -23.20 28.17
C GLY A 388 -13.69 -22.71 27.80
N PRO A 389 -14.48 -22.14 28.74
CA PRO A 389 -15.83 -21.66 28.45
C PRO A 389 -15.81 -20.35 27.64
N MET A 390 -16.40 -20.39 26.45
CA MET A 390 -16.46 -19.26 25.53
C MET A 390 -17.75 -18.44 25.73
N ILE A 391 -17.59 -17.13 25.88
CA ILE A 391 -18.64 -16.14 25.59
C ILE A 391 -18.13 -15.29 24.43
N GLN A 392 -18.70 -15.47 23.25
CA GLN A 392 -18.48 -14.60 22.09
C GLN A 392 -19.80 -13.99 21.63
N PRO A 393 -19.84 -12.69 21.27
CA PRO A 393 -20.93 -12.14 20.46
C PRO A 393 -20.83 -12.69 19.03
N ALA A 394 -21.97 -12.88 18.36
CA ALA A 394 -22.00 -13.44 17.02
C ALA A 394 -21.63 -12.41 15.94
N GLY A 395 -20.63 -12.71 15.12
CA GLY A 395 -20.25 -11.92 13.94
C GLY A 395 -18.73 -11.91 13.70
N MET A 396 -18.33 -12.23 12.46
CA MET A 396 -16.95 -12.35 11.97
C MET A 396 -16.08 -13.47 12.60
N ALA A 397 -15.65 -14.41 11.75
CA ALA A 397 -14.53 -15.30 12.00
C ALA A 397 -13.37 -14.88 11.07
N PRO A 398 -12.18 -14.50 11.59
CA PRO A 398 -11.07 -14.08 10.74
C PRO A 398 -10.38 -15.29 10.09
N GLY A 399 -10.25 -15.25 8.76
CA GLY A 399 -9.56 -16.27 7.97
C GLY A 399 -8.10 -16.44 8.41
N ARG A 400 -7.73 -17.66 8.82
CA ARG A 400 -6.37 -17.98 9.29
C ARG A 400 -5.42 -18.26 8.11
N ASP A 401 -5.29 -17.31 7.20
CA ASP A 401 -4.43 -17.42 6.02
C ASP A 401 -3.02 -17.94 6.35
N ALA A 402 -2.49 -18.85 5.54
CA ALA A 402 -1.06 -19.05 5.43
C ALA A 402 -0.45 -17.92 4.58
N TRP A 403 0.43 -17.16 5.23
CA TRP A 403 1.43 -16.29 4.60
C TRP A 403 2.79 -16.69 5.19
N SER A 404 3.90 -16.15 4.65
CA SER A 404 5.25 -16.52 5.07
C SER A 404 5.40 -16.56 6.59
N SER A 405 6.00 -17.64 7.10
CA SER A 405 6.16 -17.90 8.53
C SER A 405 6.94 -16.80 9.26
N LEU A 406 7.67 -15.98 8.50
CA LEU A 406 8.49 -14.83 8.88
C LEU A 406 8.18 -13.62 7.97
N ARG A 407 8.21 -12.40 8.53
CA ARG A 407 8.15 -11.10 7.84
C ARG A 407 9.09 -10.10 8.52
N VAL A 408 9.70 -9.18 7.75
CA VAL A 408 10.60 -8.13 8.27
C VAL A 408 10.52 -6.84 7.44
N ALA A 409 10.64 -5.69 8.10
CA ALA A 409 10.76 -4.36 7.49
C ALA A 409 11.72 -3.47 8.31
N PHE A 410 12.24 -2.38 7.72
CA PHE A 410 12.73 -1.27 8.54
C PHE A 410 11.52 -0.56 9.17
N ALA A 411 11.60 -0.25 10.46
CA ALA A 411 10.58 0.54 11.15
C ALA A 411 10.64 2.00 10.70
N ASP A 412 11.86 2.55 10.59
CA ASP A 412 12.14 3.90 10.15
C ASP A 412 12.69 3.93 8.71
N ASN A 413 12.13 4.79 7.87
CA ASN A 413 12.61 4.98 6.50
C ASN A 413 13.84 5.90 6.48
N ILE A 414 14.91 5.43 5.86
CA ILE A 414 16.22 6.07 5.73
C ILE A 414 16.69 6.21 4.27
N ASP A 415 15.97 5.70 3.26
CA ASP A 415 16.35 5.81 1.84
C ASP A 415 16.50 7.28 1.40
N GLY A 416 17.55 7.55 0.62
CA GLY A 416 17.93 8.87 0.13
C GLY A 416 18.52 9.81 1.20
N LYS A 417 18.58 9.42 2.48
CA LYS A 417 19.05 10.30 3.57
C LYS A 417 20.57 10.28 3.71
N GLN A 418 21.11 11.33 4.32
CA GLN A 418 22.51 11.41 4.72
C GLN A 418 22.71 10.81 6.11
N ILE A 419 23.84 10.13 6.34
CA ILE A 419 24.32 9.73 7.66
C ILE A 419 25.16 10.88 8.27
N PRO A 420 24.76 11.50 9.40
CA PRO A 420 25.50 12.61 10.02
C PRO A 420 26.51 12.17 11.10
N GLY A 421 26.59 10.87 11.40
CA GLY A 421 27.35 10.29 12.51
C GLY A 421 26.77 8.90 12.83
N THR A 422 27.04 8.35 14.01
CA THR A 422 26.37 7.09 14.43
C THR A 422 24.87 7.29 14.51
N VAL A 423 24.12 6.42 13.81
CA VAL A 423 22.66 6.48 13.75
C VAL A 423 22.02 5.21 14.27
N GLU A 424 20.80 5.33 14.80
CA GLU A 424 19.98 4.19 15.16
C GLU A 424 19.21 3.69 13.93
N ILE A 425 19.32 2.38 13.67
CA ILE A 425 18.62 1.66 12.62
C ILE A 425 17.64 0.73 13.33
N ASN A 426 16.34 0.99 13.17
CA ASN A 426 15.28 0.18 13.77
C ASN A 426 14.55 -0.63 12.69
N GLY A 427 14.28 -1.90 12.99
CA GLY A 427 13.44 -2.80 12.22
C GLY A 427 12.22 -3.26 13.01
N VAL A 428 11.29 -3.90 12.30
CA VAL A 428 10.17 -4.63 12.88
C VAL A 428 10.06 -5.98 12.17
N ALA A 429 9.83 -7.04 12.94
CA ALA A 429 9.72 -8.39 12.46
C ALA A 429 8.56 -9.13 13.15
N TRP A 430 7.94 -10.04 12.40
CA TRP A 430 6.86 -10.89 12.90
C TRP A 430 7.07 -12.31 12.39
N TRP A 431 6.68 -13.29 13.20
CA TRP A 431 6.66 -14.69 12.80
C TRP A 431 5.59 -15.47 13.57
N ARG A 432 5.31 -16.69 13.10
CA ARG A 432 4.25 -17.54 13.65
C ARG A 432 4.52 -17.93 15.11
N ARG A 433 3.52 -17.74 15.97
CA ARG A 433 3.58 -17.99 17.44
C ARG A 433 4.71 -17.21 18.14
N MET A 434 5.01 -15.96 17.72
CA MET A 434 6.10 -15.15 18.28
C MET A 434 6.06 -14.96 19.81
N GLU A 435 4.90 -15.16 20.45
CA GLU A 435 4.72 -15.16 21.90
C GLU A 435 5.26 -16.43 22.60
N LYS A 436 5.53 -17.51 21.86
CA LYS A 436 5.94 -18.84 22.36
C LYS A 436 7.12 -19.49 21.62
N SER A 437 7.59 -18.93 20.52
CA SER A 437 8.72 -19.44 19.73
C SER A 437 9.97 -18.55 19.82
N ALA A 438 11.13 -19.12 19.46
CA ALA A 438 12.38 -18.40 19.39
C ALA A 438 12.31 -17.25 18.37
N GLY A 439 13.02 -16.15 18.62
CA GLY A 439 13.11 -15.05 17.66
C GLY A 439 13.92 -15.47 16.42
N PRO A 440 13.56 -15.01 15.21
CA PRO A 440 14.40 -15.17 14.03
C PRO A 440 15.75 -14.48 14.26
N LYS A 441 16.83 -15.02 13.69
CA LYS A 441 18.12 -14.29 13.64
C LYS A 441 17.96 -13.17 12.61
N LEU A 442 18.09 -11.92 13.04
CA LEU A 442 18.06 -10.75 12.16
C LEU A 442 19.44 -10.12 12.08
N GLU A 443 19.86 -9.75 10.88
CA GLU A 443 21.21 -9.28 10.57
C GLU A 443 21.13 -8.06 9.65
N LEU A 444 21.82 -6.98 10.04
CA LEU A 444 21.91 -5.77 9.23
C LEU A 444 23.11 -5.90 8.29
N LEU A 445 22.82 -5.91 6.99
CA LEU A 445 23.81 -5.82 5.92
C LEU A 445 24.11 -4.36 5.60
N VAL A 446 25.39 -4.06 5.45
CA VAL A 446 25.93 -2.79 4.96
C VAL A 446 26.74 -3.08 3.71
N ASN A 447 26.35 -2.53 2.55
CA ASN A 447 26.92 -2.88 1.24
C ASN A 447 26.96 -4.41 0.99
N GLY A 448 25.95 -5.14 1.47
CA GLY A 448 25.87 -6.61 1.38
C GLY A 448 26.62 -7.41 2.46
N ALA A 449 27.46 -6.77 3.29
CA ALA A 449 28.20 -7.43 4.36
C ALA A 449 27.48 -7.29 5.72
N GLY A 450 27.29 -8.39 6.45
CA GLY A 450 26.66 -8.37 7.78
C GLY A 450 27.56 -7.73 8.83
N ILE A 451 27.04 -6.72 9.56
CA ILE A 451 27.82 -6.02 10.59
C ILE A 451 27.54 -6.54 12.01
N SER A 452 26.29 -6.90 12.32
CA SER A 452 25.94 -7.72 13.49
C SER A 452 24.51 -8.26 13.42
N SER A 453 24.25 -9.30 14.22
CA SER A 453 22.97 -10.00 14.30
C SER A 453 22.42 -10.13 15.71
N GLN A 454 21.10 -10.28 15.84
CA GLN A 454 20.35 -10.42 17.09
C GLN A 454 19.09 -11.28 16.89
N HIS A 455 18.52 -11.84 17.96
CA HIS A 455 17.22 -12.54 17.92
C HIS A 455 16.10 -11.67 18.50
N SER A 456 15.16 -11.17 17.68
CA SER A 456 14.28 -10.04 18.06
C SER A 456 12.95 -9.95 17.28
N ALA A 457 11.96 -9.24 17.82
CA ALA A 457 10.79 -8.74 17.09
C ALA A 457 10.90 -7.25 16.70
N THR A 458 11.70 -6.48 17.44
CA THR A 458 12.00 -5.06 17.19
C THR A 458 13.51 -4.87 17.14
N PRO A 459 14.19 -5.38 16.11
CA PRO A 459 15.65 -5.35 16.06
C PRO A 459 16.16 -3.93 15.91
N LYS A 460 17.27 -3.64 16.57
CA LYS A 460 17.87 -2.31 16.65
C LYS A 460 19.38 -2.40 16.53
N TRP A 461 19.98 -1.51 15.75
CA TRP A 461 21.43 -1.37 15.60
C TRP A 461 21.85 0.08 15.76
N TRP A 462 23.01 0.35 16.36
CA TRP A 462 23.71 1.61 16.15
C TRP A 462 24.74 1.43 15.04
N LEU A 463 24.46 2.02 13.88
CA LEU A 463 25.31 1.96 12.70
C LEU A 463 26.43 3.00 12.83
N ASP A 464 27.62 2.52 13.18
CA ASP A 464 28.85 3.29 13.11
C ASP A 464 29.17 3.66 11.63
N PRO A 465 29.43 4.93 11.30
CA PRO A 465 29.75 5.34 9.93
C PRO A 465 31.01 4.69 9.33
N ALA A 466 31.93 4.17 10.13
CA ALA A 466 33.12 3.48 9.63
C ALA A 466 32.82 2.07 9.03
N TYR A 467 31.56 1.62 9.06
CA TYR A 467 31.08 0.52 8.20
C TYR A 467 30.72 0.99 6.77
N LEU A 468 30.68 2.29 6.51
CA LEU A 468 30.27 2.90 5.24
C LEU A 468 31.48 3.32 4.41
N LYS A 469 31.34 3.27 3.09
CA LYS A 469 32.25 3.93 2.14
C LYS A 469 31.83 5.38 1.91
N GLU A 470 32.75 6.25 1.51
CA GLU A 470 32.39 7.60 1.08
C GLU A 470 31.47 7.55 -0.16
N GLY A 471 30.37 8.31 -0.14
CA GLY A 471 29.35 8.30 -1.18
C GLY A 471 28.10 7.50 -0.79
N GLU A 472 27.52 6.78 -1.75
CA GLU A 472 26.29 6.01 -1.59
C GLU A 472 26.57 4.60 -1.03
N ASN A 473 25.75 4.15 -0.09
CA ASN A 473 25.83 2.85 0.58
C ASN A 473 24.43 2.20 0.60
N THR A 474 24.35 0.86 0.51
CA THR A 474 23.08 0.14 0.67
C THR A 474 22.98 -0.49 2.06
N LEU A 475 21.76 -0.49 2.62
CA LEU A 475 21.40 -1.10 3.89
C LEU A 475 20.23 -2.05 3.68
N GLN A 476 20.30 -3.25 4.25
CA GLN A 476 19.23 -4.26 4.17
C GLN A 476 19.18 -5.06 5.46
N ILE A 477 17.97 -5.38 5.95
CA ILE A 477 17.80 -6.35 7.03
C ILE A 477 17.48 -7.72 6.41
N VAL A 478 18.22 -8.75 6.81
CA VAL A 478 17.91 -10.15 6.53
C VAL A 478 17.41 -10.78 7.83
N ALA A 479 16.31 -11.53 7.76
CA ALA A 479 15.76 -12.31 8.86
C ALA A 479 15.76 -13.80 8.49
N MET A 480 16.12 -14.67 9.43
CA MET A 480 16.26 -16.12 9.25
C MET A 480 15.61 -16.89 10.41
N LEU A 481 14.79 -17.90 10.10
CA LEU A 481 14.32 -18.90 11.08
C LEU A 481 15.29 -20.10 11.17
N ASP A 482 15.17 -20.88 12.24
CA ASP A 482 15.95 -22.11 12.46
C ASP A 482 15.71 -23.22 11.43
N ASP A 483 14.59 -23.15 10.69
CA ASP A 483 14.26 -24.07 9.59
C ASP A 483 14.91 -23.68 8.26
N GLY A 484 15.62 -22.54 8.21
CA GLY A 484 16.25 -21.99 7.00
C GLY A 484 15.44 -20.92 6.28
N THR A 485 14.15 -20.72 6.64
CA THR A 485 13.29 -19.69 6.02
C THR A 485 13.94 -18.31 6.15
N THR A 486 14.25 -17.69 5.01
CA THR A 486 15.01 -16.44 4.95
C THR A 486 14.20 -15.37 4.22
N VAL A 487 14.06 -14.18 4.81
CA VAL A 487 13.34 -13.03 4.24
C VAL A 487 14.25 -11.80 4.28
N ARG A 488 14.14 -10.93 3.27
CA ARG A 488 14.93 -9.69 3.15
C ARG A 488 14.03 -8.48 2.98
N THR A 489 14.44 -7.34 3.51
CA THR A 489 13.81 -6.04 3.20
C THR A 489 14.19 -5.56 1.79
N PRO A 490 13.45 -4.58 1.22
CA PRO A 490 14.03 -3.70 0.21
C PRO A 490 15.38 -3.13 0.68
N GLU A 491 16.31 -2.89 -0.24
CA GLU A 491 17.54 -2.16 0.07
C GLU A 491 17.25 -0.67 0.16
N GLN A 492 17.68 -0.03 1.25
CA GLN A 492 17.63 1.42 1.40
C GLN A 492 19.02 2.02 1.18
N ARG A 493 19.11 3.04 0.33
CA ARG A 493 20.36 3.74 0.00
C ARG A 493 20.54 4.93 0.93
N VAL A 494 21.70 5.02 1.56
CA VAL A 494 22.11 6.15 2.39
C VAL A 494 23.39 6.77 1.85
N THR A 495 23.57 8.07 2.07
CA THR A 495 24.81 8.76 1.70
C THR A 495 25.64 9.10 2.91
N TRP A 496 26.94 8.80 2.87
CA TRP A 496 27.89 9.25 3.88
C TRP A 496 29.00 10.09 3.23
N ARG A 497 29.43 11.12 3.95
CA ARG A 497 30.54 12.00 3.59
C ARG A 497 31.32 12.27 4.88
N PRO A 498 32.53 11.71 5.06
CA PRO A 498 33.24 11.82 6.32
C PRO A 498 33.57 13.30 6.65
N PRO A 499 33.52 13.71 7.93
CA PRO A 499 33.85 15.09 8.32
C PRO A 499 35.34 15.40 8.08
N TRP A 500 36.22 14.43 8.25
CA TRP A 500 37.67 14.53 8.10
C TRP A 500 38.21 13.30 7.36
N LYS A 501 39.39 13.38 6.72
CA LYS A 501 39.92 12.27 5.89
C LYS A 501 40.20 10.99 6.70
N ASP A 502 40.61 11.18 7.94
CA ASP A 502 40.94 10.15 8.92
C ASP A 502 39.69 9.45 9.50
N ALA A 503 38.53 10.10 9.51
CA ALA A 503 37.27 9.51 9.96
C ALA A 503 36.82 8.31 9.10
N ALA A 504 37.20 8.26 7.81
CA ALA A 504 36.95 7.12 6.92
C ALA A 504 38.00 5.99 7.05
N ALA A 505 39.05 6.18 7.85
CA ALA A 505 40.13 5.22 8.04
C ALA A 505 40.15 4.59 9.46
N ARG A 506 39.28 5.04 10.38
CA ARG A 506 39.17 4.43 11.72
C ARG A 506 38.50 3.06 11.65
N LYS A 507 38.79 2.19 12.62
CA LYS A 507 38.05 0.94 12.79
C LYS A 507 36.60 1.25 13.23
N PRO A 508 35.60 0.50 12.75
CA PRO A 508 34.24 0.61 13.28
C PRO A 508 34.14 0.00 14.68
N MET A 509 33.29 0.60 15.51
CA MET A 509 32.88 0.08 16.80
C MET A 509 31.87 -1.06 16.59
N PRO A 510 32.10 -2.27 17.13
CA PRO A 510 31.10 -3.33 17.09
C PRO A 510 29.88 -2.94 17.93
N PHE A 511 28.69 -3.03 17.34
CA PHE A 511 27.41 -3.00 18.06
C PHE A 511 26.85 -4.41 18.18
N LEU A 512 26.58 -4.86 19.41
CA LEU A 512 25.97 -6.16 19.69
C LEU A 512 24.78 -5.98 20.64
N ARG A 513 23.67 -6.67 20.34
CA ARG A 513 22.44 -6.62 21.15
C ARG A 513 21.96 -8.04 21.42
N PHE A 514 21.69 -8.32 22.68
CA PHE A 514 21.22 -9.61 23.18
C PHE A 514 19.84 -9.41 23.85
N PRO A 515 18.74 -9.40 23.08
CA PRO A 515 17.38 -9.37 23.63
C PRO A 515 17.12 -10.62 24.47
N VAL A 516 16.14 -10.62 25.37
CA VAL A 516 15.81 -11.80 26.22
C VAL A 516 15.33 -13.03 25.44
N ARG A 517 15.10 -12.88 24.12
CA ARG A 517 14.85 -13.98 23.16
C ARG A 517 16.11 -14.72 22.71
N ASP A 518 17.29 -14.18 23.00
CA ASP A 518 18.57 -14.74 22.55
C ASP A 518 18.96 -16.02 23.31
N ARG A 519 19.57 -16.98 22.62
CA ARG A 519 20.01 -18.26 23.19
C ARG A 519 21.16 -18.13 24.18
N ALA A 520 21.84 -16.98 24.20
CA ALA A 520 22.86 -16.64 25.19
C ALA A 520 22.32 -16.49 26.63
N TRP A 521 21.01 -16.25 26.82
CA TRP A 521 20.38 -16.17 28.14
C TRP A 521 20.14 -17.55 28.77
N ASP A 522 20.29 -17.66 30.08
CA ASP A 522 20.10 -18.89 30.85
C ASP A 522 18.63 -19.35 30.96
N ASN A 523 18.42 -20.54 31.52
CA ASN A 523 17.08 -21.12 31.64
C ASN A 523 16.19 -20.39 32.65
N GLU A 524 16.75 -19.73 33.68
CA GLU A 524 15.95 -18.98 34.66
C GLU A 524 15.43 -17.67 34.06
N THR A 525 16.26 -16.96 33.27
CA THR A 525 15.84 -15.82 32.46
C THR A 525 14.69 -16.21 31.51
N ARG A 526 14.77 -17.38 30.89
CA ARG A 526 13.73 -17.88 29.97
C ARG A 526 12.43 -18.24 30.68
N LYS A 527 12.47 -18.74 31.93
CA LYS A 527 11.26 -18.97 32.74
C LYS A 527 10.55 -17.68 33.13
N ALA A 528 11.30 -16.58 33.28
CA ALA A 528 10.77 -15.25 33.59
C ALA A 528 10.12 -14.55 32.38
N LEU A 529 10.12 -15.15 31.17
CA LEU A 529 9.53 -14.55 29.98
C LEU A 529 8.01 -14.44 30.07
N THR A 530 7.49 -13.22 29.96
CA THR A 530 6.06 -12.92 29.83
C THR A 530 5.78 -11.93 28.70
N THR A 531 4.55 -11.91 28.20
CA THR A 531 4.00 -10.86 27.32
C THR A 531 3.55 -9.60 28.07
N ASP A 532 3.51 -9.64 29.40
CA ASP A 532 3.05 -8.53 30.25
C ASP A 532 3.99 -7.31 30.23
N GLY A 533 3.51 -6.19 30.78
CA GLY A 533 4.31 -4.98 30.97
C GLY A 533 4.51 -4.12 29.71
N ASP A 534 3.80 -4.41 28.62
CA ASP A 534 3.84 -3.68 27.33
C ASP A 534 5.26 -3.63 26.73
N CYS A 535 5.83 -4.80 26.40
CA CYS A 535 7.20 -4.90 25.88
C CYS A 535 7.27 -4.73 24.34
N PRO A 536 8.20 -3.91 23.81
CA PRO A 536 8.43 -3.79 22.36
C PRO A 536 8.79 -5.11 21.67
N GLU A 537 9.58 -5.97 22.32
CA GLU A 537 9.94 -7.32 21.81
C GLU A 537 8.75 -8.33 21.83
N LYS A 538 7.57 -7.87 22.24
CA LYS A 538 6.36 -8.65 22.58
C LYS A 538 6.53 -9.63 23.76
N VAL A 539 7.74 -9.82 24.29
CA VAL A 539 8.03 -10.50 25.55
C VAL A 539 9.16 -9.78 26.31
N CYS A 540 9.11 -9.78 27.64
CA CYS A 540 10.20 -9.36 28.52
C CYS A 540 10.47 -10.44 29.57
N ALA A 541 11.67 -10.46 30.17
CA ALA A 541 11.90 -11.23 31.39
C ALA A 541 11.46 -10.39 32.60
N ARG A 542 10.36 -10.77 33.24
CA ARG A 542 9.75 -10.04 34.36
C ARG A 542 10.08 -10.70 35.70
N PHE A 543 10.54 -9.88 36.63
CA PHE A 543 10.90 -10.26 37.99
C PHE A 543 9.98 -9.50 38.97
N ALA A 544 8.99 -10.21 39.51
CA ALA A 544 8.06 -9.73 40.54
C ALA A 544 8.61 -9.90 41.97
N SER A 545 9.87 -10.30 42.10
CA SER A 545 10.64 -10.29 43.34
C SER A 545 12.14 -10.40 43.02
N ASN A 546 13.01 -10.25 44.01
CA ASN A 546 14.46 -10.30 43.84
C ASN A 546 14.90 -11.56 43.06
N GLY A 547 15.47 -11.37 41.88
CA GLY A 547 15.83 -12.43 40.94
C GLY A 547 16.98 -12.01 40.02
N THR A 548 17.54 -12.95 39.25
CA THR A 548 18.71 -12.69 38.40
C THR A 548 18.54 -13.29 37.01
N ALA A 549 18.78 -12.49 35.99
CA ALA A 549 18.99 -12.95 34.62
C ALA A 549 20.49 -13.11 34.34
N THR A 550 20.91 -14.16 33.62
CA THR A 550 22.33 -14.34 33.22
C THR A 550 22.49 -14.57 31.72
N LEU A 551 23.36 -13.77 31.11
CA LEU A 551 23.75 -13.76 29.71
C LEU A 551 25.17 -14.32 29.55
N THR A 552 25.36 -15.32 28.69
CA THR A 552 26.67 -15.87 28.34
C THR A 552 27.22 -15.16 27.10
N LEU A 553 28.34 -14.45 27.22
CA LEU A 553 28.92 -13.74 26.07
C LEU A 553 29.88 -14.64 25.27
N PRO A 554 29.94 -14.49 23.93
CA PRO A 554 30.93 -15.16 23.08
C PRO A 554 32.37 -15.13 23.61
N GLU A 555 33.04 -16.28 23.58
CA GLU A 555 34.38 -16.43 24.18
C GLU A 555 35.43 -15.52 23.52
N HIS A 556 35.37 -15.36 22.20
CA HIS A 556 36.29 -14.53 21.42
C HIS A 556 36.08 -13.01 21.58
N MET A 557 35.01 -12.57 22.26
CA MET A 557 34.75 -11.14 22.48
C MET A 557 35.67 -10.59 23.58
N SER A 558 36.51 -9.63 23.26
CA SER A 558 37.43 -9.00 24.23
C SER A 558 37.64 -7.51 23.94
N GLY A 559 38.19 -6.80 24.92
CA GLY A 559 38.43 -5.36 24.85
C GLY A 559 37.36 -4.51 25.56
N PRO A 560 37.43 -3.17 25.46
CA PRO A 560 36.53 -2.28 26.18
C PRO A 560 35.17 -2.15 25.47
N PHE A 561 34.09 -2.37 26.22
CA PHE A 561 32.70 -2.19 25.76
C PHE A 561 31.93 -1.29 26.72
N LEU A 562 31.14 -0.37 26.17
CA LEU A 562 30.09 0.35 26.87
C LEU A 562 28.85 -0.55 26.96
N ILE A 563 28.43 -0.88 28.18
CA ILE A 563 27.33 -1.82 28.44
C ILE A 563 26.07 -1.05 28.86
N TRP A 564 24.94 -1.38 28.23
CA TRP A 564 23.61 -0.87 28.54
C TRP A 564 22.63 -2.00 28.82
N VAL A 565 21.73 -1.82 29.79
CA VAL A 565 20.63 -2.75 30.09
C VAL A 565 19.33 -2.14 29.58
N GLU A 566 18.61 -2.79 28.68
CA GLU A 566 17.29 -2.34 28.22
C GLU A 566 16.22 -2.84 29.21
N ALA A 567 15.62 -1.93 29.99
CA ALA A 567 14.70 -2.30 31.05
C ALA A 567 13.64 -1.23 31.38
N LYS A 568 12.56 -1.69 32.00
CA LYS A 568 11.44 -0.90 32.54
C LYS A 568 11.10 -1.39 33.96
N GLY A 569 10.97 -0.46 34.89
CA GLY A 569 10.55 -0.74 36.26
C GLY A 569 9.10 -0.35 36.52
N ASP A 570 8.34 -1.18 37.21
CA ASP A 570 7.04 -0.73 37.75
C ASP A 570 7.31 0.00 39.08
N HIS A 571 7.00 1.30 39.11
CA HIS A 571 7.35 2.20 40.22
C HIS A 571 6.40 2.02 41.40
N TYR A 572 6.77 1.17 42.36
CA TYR A 572 6.14 1.14 43.68
C TYR A 572 7.14 1.57 44.78
N ASP A 573 6.83 2.66 45.50
CA ASP A 573 7.67 3.29 46.53
C ASP A 573 9.11 3.61 46.06
N GLY A 574 9.27 3.99 44.79
CA GLY A 574 10.57 4.21 44.13
C GLY A 574 10.85 3.23 43.00
N ALA A 575 12.01 3.39 42.36
CA ALA A 575 12.42 2.56 41.22
C ALA A 575 13.00 1.21 41.67
N PRO A 576 12.79 0.12 40.90
CA PRO A 576 13.61 -1.08 41.00
C PRO A 576 15.06 -0.78 40.62
N LYS A 577 15.98 -1.50 41.26
CA LYS A 577 17.42 -1.41 41.09
C LYS A 577 17.96 -2.73 40.56
N ALA A 578 18.68 -2.66 39.46
CA ALA A 578 19.40 -3.79 38.90
C ALA A 578 20.90 -3.65 39.16
N GLU A 579 21.49 -4.63 39.83
CA GLU A 579 22.95 -4.77 39.93
C GLU A 579 23.48 -5.57 38.74
N VAL A 580 24.58 -5.10 38.14
CA VAL A 580 25.16 -5.69 36.94
C VAL A 580 26.58 -6.19 37.26
N VAL A 581 26.81 -7.48 37.07
CA VAL A 581 28.04 -8.19 37.46
C VAL A 581 28.62 -8.96 36.28
N LEU A 582 29.90 -8.75 35.99
CA LEU A 582 30.69 -9.58 35.08
C LEU A 582 31.32 -10.74 35.84
N ARG A 583 31.14 -11.97 35.36
CA ARG A 583 31.79 -13.18 35.87
C ARG A 583 32.73 -13.72 34.79
N ALA A 584 34.02 -13.82 35.07
CA ALA A 584 35.02 -14.33 34.11
C ALA A 584 36.22 -14.92 34.83
N GLY A 585 36.78 -16.04 34.32
CA GLY A 585 37.99 -16.66 34.89
C GLY A 585 37.88 -17.05 36.38
N GLY A 586 36.67 -17.33 36.87
CA GLY A 586 36.42 -17.61 38.30
C GLY A 586 36.32 -16.37 39.20
N LYS A 587 36.46 -15.16 38.65
CA LYS A 587 36.30 -13.88 39.37
C LYS A 587 34.95 -13.23 39.06
N GLU A 588 34.30 -12.69 40.08
CA GLU A 588 33.17 -11.77 39.93
C GLU A 588 33.65 -10.30 40.00
N THR A 589 33.06 -9.43 39.20
CA THR A 589 33.34 -7.99 39.17
C THR A 589 32.04 -7.23 38.97
N LYS A 590 31.56 -6.56 40.02
CA LYS A 590 30.43 -5.64 39.93
C LYS A 590 30.81 -4.47 39.02
N ILE A 591 29.98 -4.22 38.01
CA ILE A 591 30.12 -3.09 37.09
C ILE A 591 29.43 -1.87 37.68
N ASN A 592 28.12 -1.97 37.96
CA ASN A 592 27.33 -0.87 38.50
C ASN A 592 26.02 -1.37 39.16
N THR A 593 25.28 -0.47 39.81
CA THR A 593 23.86 -0.64 40.16
C THR A 593 23.08 0.50 39.53
N ILE A 594 22.09 0.18 38.70
CA ILE A 594 21.25 1.15 37.99
C ILE A 594 19.86 1.26 38.62
N ASP A 595 19.32 2.49 38.70
CA ASP A 595 17.91 2.76 38.98
C ASP A 595 17.09 2.67 37.68
N VAL A 596 16.04 1.87 37.65
CA VAL A 596 15.33 1.47 36.42
C VAL A 596 13.96 2.12 36.34
N GLY A 597 13.83 3.13 35.47
CA GLY A 597 12.64 3.98 35.36
C GLY A 597 11.38 3.32 34.79
N GLY A 598 10.23 4.01 34.97
CA GLY A 598 8.88 3.62 34.54
C GLY A 598 8.62 3.39 33.04
N TRP A 599 9.64 3.59 32.19
CA TRP A 599 9.55 3.53 30.73
C TRP A 599 10.71 2.70 30.17
N TRP A 600 10.46 1.95 29.10
CA TRP A 600 11.48 1.19 28.38
C TRP A 600 12.60 2.09 27.87
N ASN A 601 13.77 1.99 28.49
CA ASN A 601 14.97 2.75 28.12
C ASN A 601 16.22 1.87 28.24
N PRO A 602 17.29 2.15 27.48
CA PRO A 602 18.62 1.62 27.75
C PRO A 602 19.25 2.39 28.92
N HIS A 603 19.69 1.66 29.95
CA HIS A 603 20.34 2.21 31.15
C HIS A 603 21.85 1.93 31.10
N MET A 604 22.66 2.99 31.05
CA MET A 604 24.12 2.89 30.93
C MET A 604 24.75 2.39 32.23
N THR A 605 25.56 1.32 32.17
CA THR A 605 26.28 0.81 33.35
C THR A 605 27.71 1.36 33.44
N GLY A 606 28.39 1.49 32.30
CA GLY A 606 29.75 2.03 32.18
C GLY A 606 30.59 1.32 31.12
N ILE A 607 31.83 1.78 30.93
CA ILE A 607 32.81 1.10 30.07
C ILE A 607 33.48 -0.01 30.88
N THR A 608 33.40 -1.25 30.39
CA THR A 608 33.97 -2.44 31.01
C THR A 608 34.91 -3.14 30.04
N ALA A 609 36.11 -3.52 30.48
CA ALA A 609 37.02 -4.36 29.71
C ALA A 609 36.61 -5.83 29.83
N LEU A 610 36.18 -6.43 28.71
CA LEU A 610 35.86 -7.85 28.62
C LEU A 610 37.13 -8.68 28.35
N PRO A 611 37.40 -9.74 29.13
CA PRO A 611 38.49 -10.67 28.86
C PRO A 611 38.12 -11.68 27.76
N GLU A 612 39.13 -12.29 27.15
CA GLU A 612 38.93 -13.47 26.29
C GLU A 612 38.48 -14.70 27.10
N GLY A 613 37.87 -15.67 26.41
CA GLY A 613 37.36 -16.91 27.01
C GLY A 613 36.00 -16.76 27.68
N LYS A 614 35.64 -17.77 28.49
CA LYS A 614 34.32 -17.90 29.11
C LYS A 614 34.02 -16.80 30.13
N LYS A 615 32.89 -16.13 29.91
CA LYS A 615 32.40 -15.01 30.71
C LYS A 615 30.88 -14.88 30.64
N THR A 616 30.25 -14.40 31.70
CA THR A 616 28.82 -14.09 31.75
C THR A 616 28.57 -12.70 32.35
N LEU A 617 27.48 -12.06 31.93
CA LEU A 617 26.90 -10.90 32.60
C LEU A 617 25.65 -11.36 33.35
N SER A 618 25.54 -11.03 34.64
CA SER A 618 24.32 -11.20 35.41
C SER A 618 23.70 -9.85 35.74
N ILE A 619 22.37 -9.77 35.63
CA ILE A 619 21.55 -8.60 35.92
C ILE A 619 20.59 -9.02 37.03
N SER A 620 20.82 -8.53 38.24
CA SER A 620 20.12 -8.94 39.47
C SER A 620 19.21 -7.83 39.97
N PHE A 621 17.91 -8.09 40.09
CA PHE A 621 16.98 -7.22 40.81
C PHE A 621 17.17 -7.41 42.32
N ILE A 622 17.49 -6.32 43.04
CA ILE A 622 18.02 -6.38 44.43
C ILE A 622 17.24 -5.58 45.49
N ASN A 623 16.19 -4.85 45.12
CA ASN A 623 15.42 -4.00 46.05
C ASN A 623 13.90 -4.17 45.90
N ASP A 624 13.44 -5.40 45.74
CA ASP A 624 12.02 -5.77 45.79
C ASP A 624 11.23 -5.10 46.93
N LYS A 625 9.96 -4.76 46.65
CA LYS A 625 8.98 -4.27 47.62
C LYS A 625 7.55 -4.46 47.10
N TYR A 626 6.82 -5.37 47.74
CA TYR A 626 5.38 -5.60 47.58
C TYR A 626 4.58 -4.96 48.74
N ASP A 627 3.33 -4.57 48.48
CA ASP A 627 2.37 -4.12 49.50
C ASP A 627 0.92 -4.37 49.06
N GLU A 628 0.23 -5.25 49.80
CA GLU A 628 -1.09 -5.78 49.43
C GLU A 628 -2.13 -4.65 49.28
N GLY A 629 -2.77 -4.60 48.11
CA GLY A 629 -3.75 -3.56 47.76
C GLY A 629 -3.17 -2.18 47.45
N LYS A 630 -1.85 -1.96 47.55
CA LYS A 630 -1.19 -0.69 47.18
C LYS A 630 -0.34 -0.78 45.92
N GLY A 631 0.35 -1.89 45.69
CA GLY A 631 1.15 -2.10 44.49
C GLY A 631 2.37 -3.00 44.70
N ASP A 632 3.15 -3.13 43.63
CA ASP A 632 4.29 -4.05 43.56
C ASP A 632 5.42 -3.48 42.70
N ARG A 633 6.67 -3.69 43.12
CA ARG A 633 7.87 -3.17 42.45
C ARG A 633 8.45 -4.25 41.54
N ASN A 634 8.06 -4.26 40.26
CA ASN A 634 8.56 -5.25 39.30
C ASN A 634 9.71 -4.71 38.47
N PHE A 635 10.69 -5.56 38.18
CA PHE A 635 11.75 -5.29 37.21
C PHE A 635 11.48 -6.06 35.90
N ASN A 636 11.45 -5.36 34.76
CA ASN A 636 11.22 -5.97 33.44
C ASN A 636 12.45 -5.74 32.55
N LEU A 637 13.04 -6.82 32.06
CA LEU A 637 14.25 -6.82 31.22
C LEU A 637 13.90 -7.15 29.76
N GLN A 638 14.37 -6.34 28.83
CA GLN A 638 14.22 -6.52 27.38
C GLN A 638 15.50 -7.07 26.74
N GLY A 639 16.68 -6.71 27.26
CA GLY A 639 17.96 -7.19 26.75
C GLY A 639 19.18 -6.43 27.28
N VAL A 640 20.34 -6.74 26.71
CA VAL A 640 21.60 -6.03 26.94
C VAL A 640 22.18 -5.57 25.60
N ILE A 641 22.67 -4.33 25.54
CA ILE A 641 23.44 -3.79 24.41
C ILE A 641 24.89 -3.63 24.86
N LEU A 642 25.81 -4.09 24.02
CA LEU A 642 27.25 -3.87 24.14
C LEU A 642 27.74 -3.14 22.91
N VAL A 643 28.33 -1.96 23.11
CA VAL A 643 28.94 -1.14 22.05
C VAL A 643 30.43 -1.09 22.31
N GLY A 644 31.26 -1.34 21.30
CA GLY A 644 32.71 -1.14 21.43
C GLY A 644 32.98 0.27 21.92
N ALA A 645 33.82 0.43 22.95
CA ALA A 645 34.05 1.74 23.54
C ALA A 645 34.63 2.71 22.50
N PRO A 646 34.14 3.95 22.41
CA PRO A 646 34.69 4.92 21.49
C PRO A 646 36.17 5.18 21.80
N PRO A 647 37.00 5.46 20.79
CA PRO A 647 38.31 6.08 20.96
C PRO A 647 38.25 7.31 21.87
N ALA A 648 39.39 7.68 22.44
CA ALA A 648 39.51 8.99 23.10
C ALA A 648 39.13 10.10 22.09
N ALA A 649 38.25 11.01 22.51
CA ALA A 649 37.75 12.08 21.65
C ALA A 649 38.91 12.89 21.06
N ASP A 650 38.83 13.20 19.77
CA ASP A 650 39.88 13.88 19.01
C ASP A 650 39.95 15.39 19.25
N GLY A 651 39.01 15.93 20.03
CA GLY A 651 38.87 17.36 20.36
C GLY A 651 38.25 18.21 19.26
N ARG A 652 37.70 17.61 18.19
CA ARG A 652 37.09 18.33 17.05
C ARG A 652 35.56 18.34 17.18
N GLY A 653 34.97 19.53 17.23
CA GLY A 653 33.51 19.68 17.20
C GLY A 653 32.91 19.42 15.80
N PRO A 654 31.61 19.04 15.70
CA PRO A 654 30.99 18.64 14.44
C PRO A 654 31.04 19.70 13.32
N ARG A 655 31.18 19.26 12.07
CA ARG A 655 31.18 20.16 10.91
C ARG A 655 29.75 20.47 10.46
N VAL A 656 29.38 21.76 10.36
CA VAL A 656 28.01 22.17 9.98
C VAL A 656 27.97 23.00 8.70
N LYS A 657 27.05 22.65 7.79
CA LYS A 657 26.67 23.46 6.63
C LYS A 657 25.23 23.94 6.77
N ILE A 658 24.99 25.24 6.56
CA ILE A 658 23.66 25.81 6.31
C ILE A 658 23.30 25.55 4.83
N ALA A 659 22.24 24.79 4.60
CA ALA A 659 21.68 24.55 3.26
C ALA A 659 20.55 25.55 2.91
N TRP A 660 19.81 26.00 3.92
CA TRP A 660 18.81 27.07 3.84
C TRP A 660 18.83 27.84 5.19
N PRO A 661 18.65 29.17 5.24
CA PRO A 661 18.40 30.09 4.11
C PRO A 661 19.60 30.24 3.16
N LEU A 662 19.32 30.79 1.98
CA LEU A 662 20.33 31.24 1.01
C LEU A 662 20.94 32.58 1.46
N GLU A 663 22.11 32.92 0.92
CA GLU A 663 22.80 34.18 1.26
C GLU A 663 21.95 35.38 0.81
N GLY A 664 21.61 36.27 1.76
CA GLY A 664 20.79 37.45 1.50
C GLY A 664 19.29 37.15 1.30
N ALA A 665 18.80 35.97 1.67
CA ALA A 665 17.37 35.66 1.59
C ALA A 665 16.53 36.59 2.49
N GLU A 666 15.33 36.95 2.03
CA GLU A 666 14.35 37.71 2.82
C GLU A 666 13.55 36.79 3.75
N VAL A 667 13.44 37.17 5.03
CA VAL A 667 12.75 36.43 6.08
C VAL A 667 11.67 37.33 6.69
N TRP A 668 10.41 36.98 6.51
CA TRP A 668 9.27 37.73 7.03
C TRP A 668 8.53 36.94 8.11
N MET A 669 8.60 37.42 9.37
CA MET A 669 8.06 36.80 10.59
C MET A 669 8.65 35.42 10.94
N GLN A 670 8.66 34.47 10.02
CA GLN A 670 9.29 33.15 10.13
C GLN A 670 9.96 32.71 8.82
N ASP A 671 10.94 31.81 8.95
CA ASP A 671 11.46 30.92 7.91
C ASP A 671 11.96 29.65 8.64
N ALA A 672 12.79 28.83 8.00
CA ALA A 672 13.52 27.73 8.61
C ALA A 672 15.04 27.87 8.42
N VAL A 673 15.79 27.09 9.21
CA VAL A 673 17.20 26.79 8.98
C VAL A 673 17.31 25.30 8.69
N VAL A 674 17.73 24.95 7.47
CA VAL A 674 18.04 23.56 7.10
C VAL A 674 19.53 23.33 7.29
N ALA A 675 19.87 22.66 8.38
CA ALA A 675 21.24 22.36 8.78
C ALA A 675 21.66 20.95 8.34
N MET A 676 22.90 20.85 7.87
CA MET A 676 23.59 19.60 7.55
C MET A 676 24.81 19.48 8.46
N PRO A 677 24.65 19.03 9.72
CA PRO A 677 25.78 18.72 10.59
C PRO A 677 26.34 17.34 10.23
N VAL A 678 27.64 17.13 10.41
CA VAL A 678 28.29 15.84 10.25
C VAL A 678 29.49 15.71 11.19
N ASP A 679 29.59 14.53 11.79
CA ASP A 679 30.56 14.14 12.81
C ASP A 679 31.03 12.69 12.54
N ASP A 680 32.10 12.22 13.20
CA ASP A 680 32.57 10.85 13.04
C ASP A 680 31.98 9.89 14.09
N PHE A 681 31.58 10.39 15.27
CA PHE A 681 30.86 9.61 16.28
C PHE A 681 29.38 9.97 16.33
N GLY A 682 29.00 11.24 16.37
CA GLY A 682 27.59 11.63 16.40
C GLY A 682 27.33 13.04 16.91
N VAL A 683 26.46 13.74 16.18
CA VAL A 683 25.94 15.05 16.59
C VAL A 683 24.89 14.83 17.68
N ALA A 684 25.12 15.32 18.89
CA ALA A 684 24.15 15.21 19.99
C ALA A 684 22.96 16.14 19.73
N TRP A 685 23.23 17.43 19.47
CA TRP A 685 22.24 18.47 19.23
C TRP A 685 22.81 19.60 18.36
N ILE A 686 21.92 20.39 17.77
CA ILE A 686 22.23 21.66 17.10
C ILE A 686 21.37 22.81 17.64
N ASP A 687 21.83 24.05 17.48
CA ASP A 687 21.15 25.28 17.91
C ASP A 687 21.48 26.43 16.93
N THR A 688 20.70 27.50 16.91
CA THR A 688 20.94 28.67 16.04
C THR A 688 21.36 29.90 16.84
N GLU A 689 22.20 30.73 16.23
CA GLU A 689 22.67 32.00 16.75
C GLU A 689 22.36 33.10 15.74
N VAL A 690 21.67 34.15 16.19
CA VAL A 690 21.36 35.35 15.40
C VAL A 690 22.05 36.54 16.05
N ASP A 691 22.87 37.26 15.28
CA ASP A 691 23.66 38.42 15.72
C ASP A 691 24.46 38.20 17.02
N GLY A 692 25.05 37.00 17.16
CA GLY A 692 25.83 36.62 18.34
C GLY A 692 25.00 36.14 19.54
N LYS A 693 23.68 36.03 19.44
CA LYS A 693 22.78 35.54 20.50
C LYS A 693 22.18 34.19 20.11
N ARG A 694 22.28 33.18 20.98
CA ARG A 694 21.57 31.91 20.75
C ARG A 694 20.06 32.13 20.82
N THR A 695 19.34 31.49 19.91
CA THR A 695 17.88 31.54 19.84
C THR A 695 17.22 30.58 20.84
N GLY A 696 17.93 29.52 21.24
CA GLY A 696 17.38 28.44 22.06
C GLY A 696 16.51 27.45 21.30
N VAL A 697 16.47 27.54 19.96
CA VAL A 697 15.72 26.61 19.07
C VAL A 697 16.50 25.29 18.91
N ARG A 698 16.96 24.72 20.03
CA ARG A 698 17.77 23.51 20.04
C ARG A 698 16.99 22.32 19.46
N GLY A 699 17.64 21.59 18.56
CA GLY A 699 17.14 20.34 17.99
C GLY A 699 18.10 19.19 18.25
N GLU A 700 17.59 18.12 18.86
CA GLU A 700 18.37 16.90 19.14
C GLU A 700 18.63 16.10 17.85
N MET A 701 19.85 15.60 17.70
CA MET A 701 20.33 14.85 16.53
C MET A 701 20.84 13.43 16.84
N LEU A 702 21.08 13.09 18.12
CA LEU A 702 21.64 11.79 18.49
C LEU A 702 20.80 10.63 17.92
N GLY A 703 21.46 9.71 17.21
CA GLY A 703 20.83 8.56 16.57
C GLY A 703 20.05 8.86 15.28
N LYS A 704 19.89 10.12 14.86
CA LYS A 704 19.01 10.49 13.73
C LYS A 704 19.74 10.59 12.40
N VAL A 705 19.05 10.18 11.33
CA VAL A 705 19.48 10.35 9.93
C VAL A 705 19.00 11.68 9.31
N GLY A 706 19.73 12.15 8.30
CA GLY A 706 19.29 13.21 7.40
C GLY A 706 19.80 14.60 7.75
N ARG A 707 18.99 15.60 7.42
CA ARG A 707 19.19 17.02 7.72
C ARG A 707 18.21 17.43 8.81
N LEU A 708 18.52 18.45 9.60
CA LEU A 708 17.57 18.99 10.58
C LEU A 708 17.03 20.35 10.13
N THR A 709 15.74 20.56 10.39
CA THR A 709 15.00 21.78 10.08
C THR A 709 14.57 22.43 11.37
N LEU A 710 15.09 23.64 11.64
CA LEU A 710 14.76 24.45 12.81
C LEU A 710 13.96 25.68 12.39
N PRO A 711 12.95 26.14 13.14
CA PRO A 711 12.37 27.48 12.95
C PRO A 711 13.44 28.59 12.99
N LEU A 712 13.33 29.54 12.07
CA LEU A 712 14.00 30.84 12.12
C LEU A 712 12.93 31.91 12.41
N LEU A 713 12.94 32.49 13.61
CA LEU A 713 11.98 33.52 13.99
C LEU A 713 12.57 34.91 13.72
N ALA A 714 11.89 35.71 12.89
CA ALA A 714 12.19 37.13 12.68
C ALA A 714 11.23 38.06 13.44
N ARG A 715 10.13 37.53 13.99
CA ARG A 715 9.25 38.24 14.94
C ARG A 715 10.08 38.79 16.11
N GLY A 716 10.21 40.11 16.19
CA GLY A 716 11.00 40.82 17.22
C GLY A 716 12.41 41.25 16.79
N LEU A 717 12.86 40.90 15.58
CA LEU A 717 14.04 41.52 14.97
C LEU A 717 13.68 42.90 14.40
N ALA A 718 14.68 43.78 14.31
CA ALA A 718 14.54 45.07 13.62
C ALA A 718 14.64 44.87 12.09
N PRO A 719 14.08 45.75 11.24
CA PRO A 719 14.32 45.68 9.81
C PRO A 719 15.80 45.94 9.47
N GLY A 720 16.44 45.05 8.71
CA GLY A 720 17.87 45.14 8.41
C GLY A 720 18.51 43.83 7.93
N GLU A 721 19.84 43.84 7.85
CA GLU A 721 20.68 42.64 7.62
C GLU A 721 20.99 41.96 8.95
N HIS A 722 20.79 40.65 9.02
CA HIS A 722 21.05 39.81 10.20
C HIS A 722 22.01 38.67 9.88
N LYS A 723 22.75 38.23 10.89
CA LYS A 723 23.79 37.20 10.80
C LYS A 723 23.34 35.91 11.48
N LEU A 724 23.16 34.85 10.69
CA LEU A 724 22.86 33.49 11.17
C LEU A 724 24.13 32.62 11.24
N VAL A 725 24.29 31.92 12.36
CA VAL A 725 25.23 30.80 12.54
C VAL A 725 24.48 29.60 13.11
N VAL A 726 24.83 28.38 12.67
CA VAL A 726 24.39 27.14 13.33
C VAL A 726 25.54 26.58 14.15
N ILE A 727 25.24 26.21 15.39
CA ILE A 727 26.14 25.54 16.33
C ILE A 727 25.71 24.08 16.41
N ALA A 728 26.65 23.14 16.44
CA ALA A 728 26.42 21.72 16.70
C ALA A 728 27.39 21.25 17.77
N ALA A 729 26.99 20.28 18.60
CA ALA A 729 27.89 19.62 19.54
C ALA A 729 27.89 18.10 19.35
N ASP A 730 29.04 17.48 19.63
CA ASP A 730 29.16 16.03 19.79
C ASP A 730 28.57 15.58 21.15
N THR A 731 28.69 14.29 21.47
CA THR A 731 28.30 13.73 22.78
C THR A 731 29.29 14.03 23.91
N SER A 732 30.47 14.58 23.61
CA SER A 732 31.50 14.97 24.59
C SER A 732 31.39 16.43 25.04
N GLY A 733 30.65 17.27 24.29
CA GLY A 733 30.48 18.71 24.53
C GLY A 733 31.35 19.62 23.65
N HIS A 734 32.05 19.10 22.64
CA HIS A 734 32.81 19.90 21.68
C HIS A 734 31.87 20.59 20.69
N GLU A 735 31.84 21.92 20.69
CA GLU A 735 31.03 22.69 19.75
C GLU A 735 31.76 22.98 18.43
N GLY A 736 31.13 22.65 17.31
CA GLY A 736 31.47 23.12 15.98
C GLY A 736 30.47 24.16 15.47
N ARG A 737 30.94 25.09 14.63
CA ARG A 737 30.16 26.24 14.15
C ARG A 737 30.15 26.28 12.62
N SER A 738 29.01 26.63 12.03
CA SER A 738 28.90 26.86 10.59
C SER A 738 29.68 28.11 10.16
N LYS A 739 29.85 28.30 8.84
CA LYS A 739 30.09 29.66 8.32
C LYS A 739 28.87 30.55 8.64
N GLU A 740 29.13 31.84 8.81
CA GLU A 740 28.08 32.87 8.86
C GLU A 740 27.27 32.86 7.55
N ARG A 741 25.97 33.15 7.66
CA ARG A 741 25.01 33.31 6.58
C ARG A 741 24.22 34.59 6.84
N LYS A 742 24.19 35.55 5.90
CA LYS A 742 23.35 36.74 6.04
C LYS A 742 21.92 36.46 5.55
N PHE A 743 20.96 37.11 6.19
CA PHE A 743 19.56 37.20 5.74
C PHE A 743 19.01 38.61 6.00
N MET A 744 17.91 38.97 5.33
CA MET A 744 17.29 40.29 5.41
C MET A 744 15.92 40.20 6.07
N VAL A 745 15.62 41.10 7.02
CA VAL A 745 14.28 41.30 7.57
C VAL A 745 13.68 42.57 6.93
N PRO A 746 12.63 42.48 6.11
CA PRO A 746 12.07 43.63 5.42
C PRO A 746 11.25 44.51 6.38
N ALA A 747 11.17 45.81 6.08
CA ALA A 747 10.49 46.80 6.94
C ALA A 747 8.95 46.76 6.86
N LYS A 748 8.39 45.91 5.99
CA LYS A 748 6.96 45.65 5.77
C LYS A 748 6.78 44.21 5.32
N ALA A 749 5.54 43.72 5.36
CA ALA A 749 5.17 42.48 4.69
C ALA A 749 5.51 42.54 3.19
N PRO A 750 6.05 41.46 2.60
CA PRO A 750 6.17 41.30 1.15
C PRO A 750 4.82 41.43 0.44
N GLU A 751 4.84 41.87 -0.83
CA GLU A 751 3.66 41.96 -1.71
C GLU A 751 3.30 40.62 -2.39
N THR A 752 4.07 39.57 -2.12
CA THR A 752 3.84 38.19 -2.56
C THR A 752 4.41 37.21 -1.53
N LEU A 753 3.79 36.03 -1.40
CA LEU A 753 4.28 34.93 -0.56
C LEU A 753 5.79 34.67 -0.74
N THR A 754 6.54 34.62 0.37
CA THR A 754 7.97 34.27 0.35
C THR A 754 8.16 32.84 -0.16
N ARG A 755 9.38 32.47 -0.59
CA ARG A 755 9.67 31.08 -0.97
C ARG A 755 9.43 30.08 0.17
N TYR A 756 9.56 30.52 1.42
CA TYR A 756 9.17 29.74 2.59
C TYR A 756 7.65 29.56 2.70
N ASP A 757 6.87 30.65 2.59
CA ASP A 757 5.41 30.59 2.64
C ASP A 757 4.84 29.75 1.47
N ARG A 758 5.46 29.82 0.28
CA ARG A 758 5.14 28.96 -0.86
C ARG A 758 5.43 27.49 -0.57
N ALA A 759 6.55 27.17 0.08
CA ALA A 759 6.88 25.80 0.48
C ALA A 759 5.89 25.25 1.51
N VAL A 760 5.55 26.06 2.53
CA VAL A 760 4.54 25.73 3.54
C VAL A 760 3.15 25.57 2.91
N HIS A 761 2.75 26.43 1.97
CA HIS A 761 1.49 26.30 1.25
C HIS A 761 1.46 25.01 0.40
N LEU A 762 2.52 24.74 -0.36
CA LEU A 762 2.63 23.53 -1.18
C LEU A 762 2.48 22.26 -0.32
N LEU A 763 3.14 22.20 0.83
CA LEU A 763 3.07 21.05 1.74
C LEU A 763 1.73 20.96 2.50
N ASN A 764 1.05 22.09 2.77
CA ASN A 764 -0.29 22.10 3.34
C ASN A 764 -1.42 21.78 2.34
N ARG A 765 -1.12 21.59 1.05
CA ARG A 765 -2.11 21.22 0.02
C ARG A 765 -1.77 19.92 -0.73
N PHE A 766 -0.50 19.67 -1.04
CA PHE A 766 -0.10 18.41 -1.67
C PHE A 766 0.27 17.32 -0.67
N ALA A 767 0.91 17.67 0.46
CA ALA A 767 1.16 16.76 1.57
C ALA A 767 0.16 17.03 2.72
N TYR A 768 0.39 16.42 3.89
CA TYR A 768 -0.44 16.68 5.08
C TYR A 768 -0.05 17.97 5.83
N GLY A 769 1.19 18.43 5.66
CA GLY A 769 1.68 19.70 6.22
C GLY A 769 3.22 19.79 6.19
N PRO A 770 3.79 20.85 6.78
CA PRO A 770 5.20 21.19 6.67
C PRO A 770 6.08 20.39 7.63
N ASP A 771 6.06 19.06 7.51
CA ASP A 771 6.96 18.20 8.30
C ASP A 771 8.44 18.51 8.00
N SER A 772 9.30 18.29 8.99
CA SER A 772 10.70 18.75 8.94
C SER A 772 11.52 18.19 7.78
N VAL A 773 11.16 17.01 7.24
CA VAL A 773 11.88 16.35 6.15
C VAL A 773 11.42 16.91 4.81
N GLU A 774 10.11 16.98 4.60
CA GLU A 774 9.54 17.47 3.34
C GLU A 774 9.73 18.98 3.18
N LEU A 775 9.68 19.76 4.26
CA LEU A 775 10.02 21.18 4.25
C LEU A 775 11.49 21.41 3.84
N ALA A 776 12.42 20.60 4.35
CA ALA A 776 13.81 20.65 3.89
C ALA A 776 13.97 20.24 2.42
N ALA A 777 13.17 19.30 1.92
CA ALA A 777 13.16 18.92 0.51
C ALA A 777 12.73 20.10 -0.37
N VAL A 778 11.54 20.67 -0.13
CA VAL A 778 11.02 21.82 -0.93
C VAL A 778 11.97 23.02 -0.91
N LEU A 779 12.46 23.43 0.27
CA LEU A 779 13.34 24.60 0.40
C LEU A 779 14.69 24.41 -0.32
N THR A 780 15.19 23.18 -0.41
CA THR A 780 16.50 22.91 -1.06
C THR A 780 16.42 22.43 -2.51
N MET A 781 15.28 21.90 -2.96
CA MET A 781 15.04 21.46 -4.35
C MET A 781 14.38 22.55 -5.20
N GLY A 782 13.48 23.34 -4.62
CA GLY A 782 12.51 24.16 -5.35
C GLY A 782 11.14 23.48 -5.42
N GLU A 783 10.11 24.30 -5.36
CA GLU A 783 8.70 23.88 -5.33
C GLU A 783 8.34 22.96 -6.50
N GLU A 784 8.75 23.32 -7.72
CA GLU A 784 8.50 22.53 -8.94
C GLU A 784 9.29 21.21 -8.97
N ALA A 785 10.59 21.26 -8.67
CA ALA A 785 11.44 20.06 -8.68
C ALA A 785 11.05 19.05 -7.59
N TYR A 786 10.54 19.53 -6.45
CA TYR A 786 9.98 18.67 -5.41
C TYR A 786 8.71 17.95 -5.88
N ILE A 787 7.73 18.69 -6.44
CA ILE A 787 6.47 18.07 -6.85
C ILE A 787 6.66 17.13 -8.06
N GLU A 788 7.60 17.44 -8.96
CA GLU A 788 8.00 16.56 -10.06
C GLU A 788 8.67 15.26 -9.59
N ASP A 789 9.59 15.31 -8.62
CA ASP A 789 10.18 14.13 -7.97
C ASP A 789 9.09 13.27 -7.30
N ARG A 790 8.25 13.89 -6.47
CA ARG A 790 7.25 13.17 -5.67
C ARG A 790 6.17 12.53 -6.52
N LEU A 791 5.75 13.16 -7.61
CA LEU A 791 4.81 12.57 -8.57
C LEU A 791 5.48 11.60 -9.59
N ALA A 792 6.81 11.57 -9.68
CA ALA A 792 7.53 10.60 -10.53
C ALA A 792 7.85 9.27 -9.82
N ARG A 793 7.91 9.24 -8.49
CA ARG A 793 8.21 8.02 -7.72
C ARG A 793 7.06 7.01 -7.78
N GLY A 794 7.40 5.77 -8.16
CA GLY A 794 6.49 4.63 -8.15
C GLY A 794 6.26 4.04 -6.74
N PRO A 795 5.42 2.99 -6.63
CA PRO A 795 5.18 2.28 -5.37
C PRO A 795 6.39 1.45 -4.92
N ASP A 796 7.24 1.06 -5.87
CA ASP A 796 8.45 0.27 -5.66
C ASP A 796 9.66 1.14 -5.25
N ASP A 797 9.45 2.42 -4.92
CA ASP A 797 10.42 3.25 -4.21
C ASP A 797 10.74 2.57 -2.85
N PRO A 798 12.01 2.26 -2.53
CA PRO A 798 12.34 1.45 -1.35
C PRO A 798 11.82 2.02 -0.02
N GLY A 799 11.67 3.34 0.06
CA GLY A 799 11.14 4.00 1.24
C GLY A 799 9.62 3.86 1.38
N ASP A 800 8.86 3.94 0.29
CA ASP A 800 7.41 3.73 0.29
C ASP A 800 7.07 2.23 0.47
N ALA A 801 7.82 1.36 -0.21
CA ALA A 801 7.73 -0.09 -0.05
C ALA A 801 8.05 -0.54 1.38
N SER A 802 9.08 0.03 2.03
CA SER A 802 9.38 -0.28 3.44
C SER A 802 8.32 0.26 4.41
N ALA A 803 7.71 1.42 4.12
CA ALA A 803 6.60 1.95 4.93
C ALA A 803 5.36 1.05 4.85
N LEU A 804 5.03 0.53 3.66
CA LEU A 804 3.96 -0.46 3.45
C LEU A 804 4.27 -1.80 4.13
N ALA A 805 5.51 -2.29 4.05
CA ALA A 805 5.93 -3.52 4.71
C ALA A 805 5.84 -3.41 6.24
N ALA A 806 6.27 -2.29 6.81
CA ALA A 806 6.14 -2.01 8.24
C ALA A 806 4.67 -1.89 8.66
N ALA A 807 3.82 -1.21 7.88
CA ALA A 807 2.38 -1.11 8.13
C ALA A 807 1.73 -2.50 8.23
N GLY A 808 2.01 -3.39 7.27
CA GLY A 808 1.48 -4.76 7.24
C GLY A 808 2.06 -5.71 8.29
N ILE A 809 3.12 -5.32 9.02
CA ILE A 809 3.68 -6.07 10.17
C ILE A 809 3.12 -5.53 11.49
N VAL A 810 2.89 -4.22 11.61
CA VAL A 810 2.28 -3.60 12.80
C VAL A 810 0.77 -3.88 12.89
N PHE A 811 0.12 -3.98 11.73
CA PHE A 811 -1.29 -4.32 11.54
C PHE A 811 -1.37 -5.57 10.65
N ASP A 812 -1.55 -6.74 11.27
CA ASP A 812 -1.43 -8.03 10.59
C ASP A 812 -2.65 -8.96 10.66
N GLY A 813 -3.79 -8.47 11.16
CA GLY A 813 -5.09 -9.15 11.33
C GLY A 813 -5.78 -9.67 10.05
N ARG A 814 -5.06 -9.78 8.93
CA ARG A 814 -5.51 -10.44 7.68
C ARG A 814 -6.82 -9.87 7.10
N ASN A 815 -6.94 -8.55 7.17
CA ASN A 815 -7.92 -7.71 6.47
C ASN A 815 -9.32 -7.64 7.09
N ASP A 816 -9.42 -7.72 8.42
CA ASP A 816 -10.54 -7.10 9.12
C ASP A 816 -10.54 -5.56 8.93
N GLN A 817 -11.66 -4.91 9.26
CA GLN A 817 -11.88 -3.49 8.97
C GLN A 817 -10.90 -2.56 9.70
N TYR A 818 -10.62 -2.81 10.98
CA TYR A 818 -9.78 -1.92 11.80
C TYR A 818 -8.32 -1.98 11.36
N ASP A 819 -7.85 -3.18 11.03
CA ASP A 819 -6.48 -3.42 10.62
C ASP A 819 -6.17 -2.80 9.24
N VAL A 820 -7.16 -2.75 8.33
CA VAL A 820 -7.04 -2.07 7.02
C VAL A 820 -7.02 -0.55 7.16
N MET A 821 -7.85 0.02 8.04
CA MET A 821 -7.73 1.44 8.42
C MET A 821 -6.36 1.72 9.08
N GLY A 822 -5.88 0.80 9.91
CA GLY A 822 -4.57 0.82 10.57
C GLY A 822 -3.41 0.93 9.58
N ARG A 823 -3.44 0.11 8.52
CA ARG A 823 -2.42 0.12 7.46
C ARG A 823 -2.43 1.41 6.64
N ASP A 824 -3.59 1.95 6.27
CA ASP A 824 -3.69 3.28 5.60
C ASP A 824 -3.11 4.37 6.50
N ALA A 825 -3.60 4.47 7.74
CA ALA A 825 -3.17 5.50 8.68
C ALA A 825 -1.65 5.41 8.97
N TYR A 826 -1.10 4.21 9.12
CA TYR A 826 0.35 4.01 9.30
C TYR A 826 1.12 4.39 8.02
N HIS A 827 0.68 3.96 6.84
CA HIS A 827 1.35 4.26 5.57
C HIS A 827 1.38 5.76 5.29
N ALA A 828 0.28 6.47 5.51
CA ALA A 828 0.18 7.92 5.34
C ALA A 828 1.18 8.70 6.23
N VAL A 829 1.35 8.29 7.50
CA VAL A 829 2.28 8.96 8.42
C VAL A 829 3.74 8.52 8.25
N ALA A 830 3.99 7.30 7.75
CA ALA A 830 5.35 6.74 7.61
C ALA A 830 5.98 6.88 6.21
N SER A 831 5.18 7.10 5.15
CA SER A 831 5.67 7.20 3.77
C SER A 831 6.61 8.41 3.55
N PRO A 832 7.69 8.27 2.75
CA PRO A 832 8.50 9.40 2.29
C PRO A 832 7.79 10.27 1.25
N ASN A 833 6.64 9.84 0.75
CA ASN A 833 5.94 10.48 -0.35
C ASN A 833 4.49 10.83 0.04
N PRO A 834 4.29 11.78 0.98
CA PRO A 834 2.96 12.17 1.42
C PRO A 834 2.12 12.81 0.31
N VAL A 835 2.76 13.35 -0.73
CA VAL A 835 2.08 13.81 -1.96
C VAL A 835 1.31 12.65 -2.61
N ARG A 836 1.99 11.51 -2.79
CA ARG A 836 1.45 10.32 -3.42
C ARG A 836 0.40 9.65 -2.55
N THR A 837 0.62 9.50 -1.25
CA THR A 837 -0.40 8.91 -0.35
C THR A 837 -1.64 9.80 -0.20
N ARG A 838 -1.48 11.13 -0.16
CA ARG A 838 -2.62 12.07 -0.14
C ARG A 838 -3.42 12.05 -1.45
N PHE A 839 -2.76 11.96 -2.61
CA PHE A 839 -3.47 11.80 -3.89
C PHE A 839 -4.17 10.44 -4.03
N VAL A 840 -3.56 9.34 -3.55
CA VAL A 840 -4.25 8.04 -3.49
C VAL A 840 -5.49 8.14 -2.60
N ARG A 841 -5.41 8.86 -1.47
CA ARG A 841 -6.57 9.06 -0.59
C ARG A 841 -7.66 9.98 -1.16
N TRP A 842 -7.31 10.92 -2.04
CA TRP A 842 -8.29 11.62 -2.89
C TRP A 842 -8.92 10.66 -3.91
N THR A 843 -8.15 9.70 -4.44
CA THR A 843 -8.63 8.68 -5.39
C THR A 843 -9.61 7.72 -4.71
N ASP A 844 -9.29 7.22 -3.52
CA ASP A 844 -10.21 6.43 -2.68
C ASP A 844 -11.53 7.20 -2.44
N ASN A 845 -11.44 8.50 -2.11
CA ASN A 845 -12.61 9.36 -1.90
C ASN A 845 -13.41 9.67 -3.19
N HIS A 846 -12.78 9.62 -4.37
CA HIS A 846 -13.43 9.83 -5.66
C HIS A 846 -14.15 8.57 -6.16
N PHE A 847 -13.67 7.38 -5.79
CA PHE A 847 -14.25 6.08 -6.10
C PHE A 847 -14.78 5.40 -4.82
N ASN A 848 -15.48 6.16 -3.98
CA ASN A 848 -15.76 5.78 -2.60
C ASN A 848 -16.59 4.48 -2.48
N THR A 849 -15.98 3.46 -1.90
CA THR A 849 -16.60 2.22 -1.43
C THR A 849 -16.92 2.29 0.07
N TRP A 850 -17.80 1.40 0.57
CA TRP A 850 -18.19 1.38 1.98
C TRP A 850 -17.75 0.08 2.66
N ILE A 851 -16.76 0.18 3.54
CA ILE A 851 -16.11 -0.97 4.19
C ILE A 851 -17.05 -1.89 4.97
N ARG A 852 -18.23 -1.41 5.37
CA ARG A 852 -19.27 -2.22 6.05
C ARG A 852 -20.13 -3.06 5.09
N LYS A 853 -20.14 -2.76 3.79
CA LYS A 853 -20.72 -3.62 2.74
C LYS A 853 -19.63 -4.48 2.06
N THR A 854 -18.44 -3.93 1.84
CA THR A 854 -17.35 -4.56 1.06
C THR A 854 -16.42 -5.44 1.89
N GLY A 855 -16.24 -5.12 3.17
CA GLY A 855 -15.28 -5.79 4.05
C GLY A 855 -13.82 -5.38 3.78
N GLY A 856 -12.98 -5.43 4.82
CA GLY A 856 -11.60 -4.92 4.76
C GLY A 856 -10.72 -5.60 3.70
N ARG A 857 -10.99 -6.86 3.33
CA ARG A 857 -10.24 -7.57 2.27
C ARG A 857 -10.38 -6.89 0.91
N ALA A 858 -11.61 -6.62 0.47
CA ALA A 858 -11.87 -6.00 -0.82
C ALA A 858 -11.36 -4.54 -0.85
N GLU A 859 -11.61 -3.80 0.24
CA GLU A 859 -11.13 -2.44 0.45
C GLU A 859 -9.59 -2.34 0.34
N TRP A 860 -8.86 -3.28 0.98
CA TRP A 860 -7.40 -3.31 0.92
C TRP A 860 -6.85 -3.80 -0.42
N GLN A 861 -7.56 -4.68 -1.13
CA GLN A 861 -7.22 -5.05 -2.50
C GLN A 861 -7.34 -3.84 -3.44
N GLU A 862 -8.45 -3.09 -3.38
CA GLU A 862 -8.68 -1.86 -4.15
C GLU A 862 -7.65 -0.77 -3.80
N ARG A 863 -7.48 -0.46 -2.51
CA ARG A 863 -6.47 0.52 -2.03
C ARG A 863 -5.05 0.13 -2.45
N ARG A 864 -4.69 -1.16 -2.47
CA ARG A 864 -3.38 -1.60 -3.00
C ARG A 864 -3.22 -1.37 -4.50
N ILE A 865 -4.30 -1.43 -5.28
CA ILE A 865 -4.26 -1.11 -6.72
C ILE A 865 -4.08 0.40 -6.92
N PHE A 866 -4.84 1.26 -6.23
CA PHE A 866 -4.63 2.71 -6.31
C PHE A 866 -3.24 3.12 -5.76
N THR A 867 -2.79 2.52 -4.66
CA THR A 867 -1.44 2.72 -4.10
C THR A 867 -0.34 2.28 -5.07
N ARG A 868 -0.61 1.30 -5.94
CA ARG A 868 0.31 0.88 -7.01
C ARG A 868 0.31 1.84 -8.20
N LEU A 869 -0.86 2.31 -8.63
CA LEU A 869 -1.01 3.26 -9.73
C LEU A 869 -0.48 4.66 -9.40
N GLY A 870 -0.80 5.20 -8.22
CA GLY A 870 -0.49 6.59 -7.86
C GLY A 870 -1.14 7.57 -8.85
N ALA A 871 -0.41 8.62 -9.26
CA ALA A 871 -0.87 9.61 -10.24
C ALA A 871 -0.82 9.10 -11.70
N ALA A 872 -1.36 7.89 -11.94
CA ALA A 872 -1.52 7.30 -13.27
C ALA A 872 -2.61 8.04 -14.10
N PRO A 873 -2.74 7.77 -15.41
CA PRO A 873 -3.85 8.28 -16.20
C PRO A 873 -5.22 7.93 -15.60
N PHE A 874 -6.14 8.88 -15.63
CA PHE A 874 -7.47 8.75 -15.03
C PHE A 874 -8.24 7.54 -15.57
N ARG A 875 -8.04 7.16 -16.84
CA ARG A 875 -8.59 5.92 -17.42
C ARG A 875 -8.06 4.65 -16.73
N ASP A 876 -6.81 4.62 -16.30
CA ASP A 876 -6.20 3.47 -15.59
C ASP A 876 -6.75 3.41 -14.15
N LEU A 877 -6.99 4.57 -13.49
CA LEU A 877 -7.66 4.65 -12.18
C LEU A 877 -9.15 4.25 -12.24
N LEU A 878 -9.89 4.79 -13.20
CA LEU A 878 -11.30 4.47 -13.45
C LEU A 878 -11.47 2.98 -13.78
N PHE A 879 -10.62 2.41 -14.63
CA PHE A 879 -10.66 0.99 -14.96
C PHE A 879 -10.27 0.11 -13.77
N ALA A 880 -9.35 0.55 -12.91
CA ALA A 880 -9.01 -0.15 -11.68
C ALA A 880 -10.17 -0.19 -10.67
N SER A 881 -10.90 0.91 -10.49
CA SER A 881 -12.15 0.90 -9.71
C SER A 881 -13.22 0.02 -10.38
N ALA A 882 -13.41 0.17 -11.69
CA ALA A 882 -14.41 -0.58 -12.45
C ALA A 882 -14.13 -2.08 -12.55
N THR A 883 -12.91 -2.52 -12.24
CA THR A 883 -12.51 -3.93 -12.13
C THR A 883 -12.10 -4.31 -10.70
N SER A 884 -12.45 -3.52 -9.68
CA SER A 884 -12.26 -3.90 -8.28
C SER A 884 -13.45 -4.74 -7.78
N PRO A 885 -13.21 -5.88 -7.07
CA PRO A 885 -14.28 -6.62 -6.40
C PRO A 885 -15.05 -5.78 -5.38
N CYS A 886 -14.36 -4.80 -4.77
CA CYS A 886 -14.88 -3.87 -3.79
C CYS A 886 -16.01 -3.00 -4.38
N MET A 887 -15.72 -2.25 -5.45
CA MET A 887 -16.68 -1.41 -6.16
C MET A 887 -17.83 -2.24 -6.77
N MET A 888 -17.51 -3.43 -7.30
CA MET A 888 -18.53 -4.32 -7.85
C MET A 888 -19.54 -4.77 -6.80
N GLN A 889 -19.09 -5.31 -5.67
CA GLN A 889 -19.98 -5.70 -4.59
C GLN A 889 -20.72 -4.48 -4.01
N TYR A 890 -20.02 -3.35 -3.87
CA TYR A 890 -20.60 -2.15 -3.29
C TYR A 890 -21.85 -1.66 -4.06
N LEU A 891 -21.82 -1.73 -5.40
CA LEU A 891 -22.92 -1.27 -6.26
C LEU A 891 -23.71 -2.41 -6.95
N ASP A 892 -23.50 -3.65 -6.48
CA ASP A 892 -24.19 -4.90 -6.88
C ASP A 892 -24.03 -5.28 -8.37
N GLN A 893 -22.88 -4.96 -8.95
CA GLN A 893 -22.57 -5.21 -10.36
C GLN A 893 -22.43 -6.70 -10.69
N GLN A 894 -21.98 -7.54 -9.75
CA GLN A 894 -21.81 -8.98 -9.93
C GLN A 894 -23.13 -9.73 -10.24
N PHE A 895 -24.28 -9.12 -9.99
CA PHE A 895 -25.60 -9.66 -10.32
C PHE A 895 -26.15 -9.12 -11.67
N SER A 896 -25.38 -8.30 -12.39
CA SER A 896 -25.77 -7.70 -13.68
C SER A 896 -25.33 -8.56 -14.86
N PHE A 897 -26.26 -9.32 -15.42
CA PHE A 897 -26.01 -10.20 -16.57
C PHE A 897 -27.08 -10.03 -17.66
N ALA A 898 -26.82 -10.56 -18.86
CA ALA A 898 -27.73 -10.45 -19.99
C ALA A 898 -29.14 -10.94 -19.61
N ARG A 899 -30.16 -10.10 -19.82
CA ARG A 899 -31.58 -10.28 -19.42
C ARG A 899 -31.90 -10.07 -17.93
N ASN A 900 -30.92 -9.94 -17.04
CA ASN A 900 -31.12 -9.54 -15.63
C ASN A 900 -30.22 -8.34 -15.30
N LEU A 901 -30.74 -7.14 -15.59
CA LEU A 901 -29.95 -5.91 -15.64
C LEU A 901 -29.99 -5.14 -14.31
N ASN A 902 -28.84 -4.97 -13.66
CA ASN A 902 -28.67 -3.94 -12.65
C ASN A 902 -28.06 -2.68 -13.31
N GLU A 903 -28.78 -1.56 -13.23
CA GLU A 903 -28.34 -0.25 -13.75
C GLU A 903 -27.57 0.59 -12.74
N ASN A 904 -27.54 0.20 -11.45
CA ASN A 904 -27.02 1.01 -10.36
C ASN A 904 -25.59 1.49 -10.63
N TYR A 905 -24.64 0.57 -10.81
CA TYR A 905 -23.25 0.94 -11.11
C TYR A 905 -23.10 1.77 -12.40
N ALA A 906 -23.91 1.49 -13.42
CA ALA A 906 -23.90 2.23 -14.68
C ALA A 906 -24.42 3.69 -14.55
N ARG A 907 -25.23 3.99 -13.51
CA ARG A 907 -25.56 5.37 -13.13
C ARG A 907 -24.40 6.01 -12.40
N GLU A 908 -23.95 5.43 -11.29
CA GLU A 908 -22.94 6.05 -10.42
C GLU A 908 -21.61 6.31 -11.15
N ILE A 909 -21.19 5.41 -12.04
CA ILE A 909 -19.99 5.64 -12.86
C ILE A 909 -20.13 6.86 -13.78
N CYS A 910 -21.32 7.15 -14.32
CA CYS A 910 -21.58 8.36 -15.10
C CYS A 910 -21.71 9.59 -14.19
N GLU A 911 -22.49 9.46 -13.11
CA GLU A 911 -23.02 10.55 -12.30
C GLU A 911 -22.03 11.11 -11.27
N LEU A 912 -21.24 10.24 -10.63
CA LEU A 912 -20.38 10.57 -9.50
C LEU A 912 -18.88 10.34 -9.77
N HIS A 913 -18.55 9.41 -10.67
CA HIS A 913 -17.16 9.07 -10.97
C HIS A 913 -16.61 9.70 -12.26
N THR A 914 -17.43 10.04 -13.25
CA THR A 914 -16.94 10.52 -14.57
C THR A 914 -17.58 11.83 -15.04
N VAL A 915 -18.64 11.81 -15.85
CA VAL A 915 -19.15 13.00 -16.54
C VAL A 915 -19.88 14.00 -15.63
N GLY A 916 -20.29 13.57 -14.44
CA GLY A 916 -21.07 14.36 -13.48
C GLY A 916 -22.57 14.37 -13.80
N VAL A 917 -23.43 14.65 -12.81
CA VAL A 917 -24.91 14.76 -12.92
C VAL A 917 -25.37 15.60 -14.14
N HIS A 918 -24.61 16.63 -14.51
CA HIS A 918 -24.93 17.53 -15.63
C HIS A 918 -24.09 17.25 -16.89
N GLY A 919 -23.38 16.13 -16.95
CA GLY A 919 -22.45 15.75 -17.99
C GLY A 919 -23.04 15.44 -19.37
N GLY A 920 -24.38 15.45 -19.49
CA GLY A 920 -25.10 15.33 -20.77
C GLY A 920 -25.59 13.92 -21.14
N TYR A 921 -25.50 12.94 -20.23
CA TYR A 921 -26.15 11.64 -20.44
C TYR A 921 -27.68 11.72 -20.28
N ALA A 922 -28.37 10.66 -20.68
CA ALA A 922 -29.77 10.43 -20.34
C ALA A 922 -29.92 8.98 -19.84
N GLN A 923 -31.08 8.65 -19.26
CA GLN A 923 -31.37 7.30 -18.76
C GLN A 923 -31.10 6.19 -19.79
N LYS A 924 -31.32 6.44 -21.09
CA LYS A 924 -30.99 5.49 -22.17
C LYS A 924 -29.50 5.13 -22.26
N ASP A 925 -28.61 6.06 -21.91
CA ASP A 925 -27.15 5.85 -21.93
C ASP A 925 -26.72 5.05 -20.69
N VAL A 926 -27.38 5.23 -19.54
CA VAL A 926 -27.23 4.37 -18.34
C VAL A 926 -27.64 2.94 -18.68
N THR A 927 -28.83 2.74 -19.25
CA THR A 927 -29.29 1.43 -19.71
C THR A 927 -28.33 0.82 -20.73
N ALA A 928 -27.84 1.60 -21.70
CA ALA A 928 -26.89 1.11 -22.71
C ALA A 928 -25.56 0.66 -22.08
N LEU A 929 -25.00 1.45 -21.16
CA LEU A 929 -23.77 1.11 -20.44
C LEU A 929 -23.94 -0.14 -19.59
N ALA A 930 -25.02 -0.24 -18.82
CA ALA A 930 -25.33 -1.41 -18.01
C ALA A 930 -25.33 -2.68 -18.87
N ASN A 931 -25.95 -2.65 -20.06
CA ASN A 931 -25.93 -3.79 -20.98
C ASN A 931 -24.51 -4.07 -21.51
N ILE A 932 -23.72 -3.03 -21.83
CA ILE A 932 -22.33 -3.19 -22.31
C ILE A 932 -21.44 -3.91 -21.27
N ILE A 933 -21.58 -3.59 -19.98
CA ILE A 933 -20.75 -4.12 -18.87
C ILE A 933 -21.32 -5.38 -18.20
N THR A 934 -22.43 -5.95 -18.70
CA THR A 934 -22.93 -7.25 -18.19
C THR A 934 -21.86 -8.34 -18.27
N GLY A 935 -21.84 -9.26 -17.30
CA GLY A 935 -20.81 -10.31 -17.20
C GLY A 935 -19.45 -9.83 -16.65
N TRP A 936 -19.36 -8.59 -16.18
CA TRP A 936 -18.30 -8.12 -15.29
C TRP A 936 -18.67 -8.47 -13.85
N MET A 937 -17.81 -9.22 -13.15
CA MET A 937 -18.09 -9.74 -11.81
C MET A 937 -16.81 -10.02 -11.01
N TYR A 938 -16.95 -10.45 -9.77
CA TYR A 938 -15.88 -11.12 -9.03
C TYR A 938 -16.27 -12.57 -8.73
N SER A 939 -15.27 -13.42 -8.53
CA SER A 939 -15.43 -14.84 -8.21
C SER A 939 -14.73 -15.17 -6.89
N ASN A 940 -15.40 -15.95 -6.04
CA ASN A 940 -14.78 -16.66 -4.93
C ASN A 940 -13.85 -17.75 -5.48
N GLU A 941 -12.56 -17.69 -5.20
CA GLU A 941 -11.57 -18.66 -5.68
C GLU A 941 -10.71 -19.21 -4.53
N GLY A 942 -10.39 -20.51 -4.61
CA GLY A 942 -9.39 -21.13 -3.74
C GLY A 942 -7.97 -20.81 -4.20
N ASP A 943 -7.11 -20.48 -3.24
CA ASP A 943 -5.68 -20.24 -3.44
C ASP A 943 -4.81 -21.47 -3.14
N GLY A 944 -5.41 -22.57 -2.68
CA GLY A 944 -4.75 -23.82 -2.28
C GLY A 944 -3.82 -23.73 -1.06
N LYS A 945 -3.56 -22.53 -0.54
CA LYS A 945 -2.60 -22.27 0.55
C LYS A 945 -3.25 -22.42 1.94
N LYS A 946 -4.55 -22.75 2.05
CA LYS A 946 -5.36 -22.55 3.26
C LYS A 946 -6.37 -23.66 3.56
N ALA A 947 -6.59 -23.90 4.86
CA ALA A 947 -7.80 -24.52 5.39
C ALA A 947 -8.86 -23.43 5.59
N GLY A 948 -9.95 -23.45 4.81
CA GLY A 948 -10.91 -22.35 4.74
C GLY A 948 -11.77 -22.39 3.47
N TYR A 949 -12.78 -21.53 3.42
CA TYR A 949 -13.59 -21.30 2.22
C TYR A 949 -12.83 -20.42 1.21
N ALA A 950 -13.39 -20.29 0.00
CA ALA A 950 -12.80 -19.58 -1.14
C ALA A 950 -12.87 -18.04 -0.97
N ASP A 951 -12.17 -17.51 0.03
CA ASP A 951 -12.28 -16.11 0.47
C ASP A 951 -11.54 -15.11 -0.43
N ASP A 952 -10.81 -15.54 -1.47
CA ASP A 952 -10.17 -14.60 -2.41
C ASP A 952 -11.13 -14.20 -3.53
N TRP A 953 -11.55 -12.93 -3.50
CA TRP A 953 -12.31 -12.33 -4.57
C TRP A 953 -11.35 -11.85 -5.65
N LYS A 954 -11.31 -12.56 -6.78
CA LYS A 954 -10.64 -12.08 -7.99
C LYS A 954 -11.69 -11.53 -8.96
N TRP A 955 -11.39 -10.38 -9.58
CA TRP A 955 -12.22 -9.85 -10.66
C TRP A 955 -12.12 -10.74 -11.89
N ARG A 956 -13.26 -10.98 -12.54
CA ARG A 956 -13.40 -11.83 -13.72
C ARG A 956 -14.38 -11.26 -14.74
N PHE A 957 -14.23 -11.73 -15.96
CA PHE A 957 -15.15 -11.48 -17.07
C PHE A 957 -15.69 -12.80 -17.60
N ASP A 958 -17.01 -12.86 -17.82
CA ASP A 958 -17.69 -13.98 -18.44
C ASP A 958 -18.48 -13.49 -19.68
N PRO A 959 -18.09 -13.88 -20.91
CA PRO A 959 -18.77 -13.44 -22.11
C PRO A 959 -20.16 -14.08 -22.28
N ALA A 960 -20.45 -15.24 -21.67
CA ALA A 960 -21.78 -15.86 -21.74
C ALA A 960 -22.82 -15.04 -20.96
N LEU A 961 -22.39 -14.42 -19.85
CA LEU A 961 -23.18 -13.45 -19.08
C LEU A 961 -23.29 -12.07 -19.74
N CYS A 962 -22.44 -11.75 -20.74
CA CYS A 962 -22.39 -10.44 -21.39
C CYS A 962 -23.33 -10.31 -22.60
N ASP A 963 -24.18 -9.26 -22.65
CA ASP A 963 -25.16 -9.03 -23.70
C ASP A 963 -24.52 -8.79 -25.07
N PRO A 964 -24.74 -9.66 -26.08
CA PRO A 964 -24.17 -9.49 -27.43
C PRO A 964 -24.79 -8.36 -28.25
N ARG A 965 -25.93 -7.78 -27.85
CA ARG A 965 -26.71 -6.84 -28.69
C ARG A 965 -25.93 -5.54 -28.99
N PRO A 966 -26.21 -4.89 -30.13
CA PRO A 966 -25.67 -3.56 -30.42
C PRO A 966 -26.26 -2.51 -29.47
N GLN A 967 -25.45 -1.53 -29.09
CA GLN A 967 -25.79 -0.48 -28.13
C GLN A 967 -25.41 0.91 -28.65
N ARG A 968 -26.01 1.96 -28.08
CA ARG A 968 -25.78 3.37 -28.44
C ARG A 968 -25.48 4.16 -27.16
N PHE A 969 -24.27 4.68 -27.04
CA PHE A 969 -23.76 5.27 -25.80
C PHE A 969 -22.84 6.44 -26.15
N PHE A 970 -23.13 7.63 -25.59
CA PHE A 970 -22.38 8.89 -25.79
C PHE A 970 -21.75 9.05 -27.19
N GLY A 971 -22.55 9.34 -28.22
CA GLY A 971 -22.03 9.64 -29.57
C GLY A 971 -21.49 8.43 -30.36
N MET A 972 -21.24 7.28 -29.72
CA MET A 972 -20.74 6.06 -30.37
C MET A 972 -21.81 4.99 -30.57
N ILE A 973 -21.61 4.20 -31.63
CA ILE A 973 -22.35 2.97 -31.92
C ILE A 973 -21.45 1.79 -31.54
N PHE A 974 -21.91 0.96 -30.62
CA PHE A 974 -21.26 -0.29 -30.24
C PHE A 974 -21.97 -1.42 -31.00
N PRO A 975 -21.32 -2.14 -31.93
CA PRO A 975 -21.96 -3.16 -32.75
C PRO A 975 -22.32 -4.43 -31.95
N LYS A 976 -23.01 -5.37 -32.61
CA LYS A 976 -23.23 -6.72 -32.06
C LYS A 976 -21.87 -7.41 -31.92
N ALA A 977 -21.58 -8.01 -30.76
CA ALA A 977 -20.26 -8.55 -30.43
C ALA A 977 -20.27 -10.08 -30.17
N GLY A 978 -19.33 -10.79 -30.79
CA GLY A 978 -18.95 -12.16 -30.45
C GLY A 978 -18.26 -12.25 -29.08
N PRO A 979 -18.11 -13.44 -28.49
CA PRO A 979 -17.57 -13.62 -27.13
C PRO A 979 -16.21 -12.92 -26.89
N ALA A 980 -15.26 -13.05 -27.82
CA ALA A 980 -13.95 -12.40 -27.75
C ALA A 980 -14.02 -10.85 -27.73
N GLU A 981 -14.96 -10.27 -28.49
CA GLU A 981 -15.07 -8.82 -28.69
C GLU A 981 -15.77 -8.11 -27.51
N ARG A 982 -16.55 -8.84 -26.70
CA ARG A 982 -17.40 -8.25 -25.65
C ARG A 982 -16.62 -7.55 -24.55
N PHE A 983 -15.45 -8.07 -24.17
CA PHE A 983 -14.58 -7.41 -23.18
C PHE A 983 -14.01 -6.09 -23.70
N ASP A 984 -13.43 -6.09 -24.90
CA ASP A 984 -12.88 -4.87 -25.51
C ASP A 984 -13.96 -3.82 -25.78
N ARG A 985 -15.16 -4.25 -26.19
CA ARG A 985 -16.35 -3.39 -26.31
C ARG A 985 -16.72 -2.72 -24.97
N ALA A 986 -16.56 -3.39 -23.84
CA ALA A 986 -16.81 -2.83 -22.53
C ALA A 986 -15.68 -1.90 -22.06
N ARG A 987 -14.41 -2.30 -22.27
CA ARG A 987 -13.22 -1.46 -22.05
C ARG A 987 -13.31 -0.15 -22.84
N MET A 988 -13.77 -0.20 -24.09
CA MET A 988 -14.02 0.97 -24.95
C MET A 988 -15.08 1.94 -24.37
N ALA A 989 -16.07 1.45 -23.61
CA ALA A 989 -17.05 2.32 -22.97
C ALA A 989 -16.44 3.08 -21.77
N VAL A 990 -15.55 2.43 -21.02
CA VAL A 990 -14.76 3.05 -19.94
C VAL A 990 -13.73 4.04 -20.50
N GLU A 991 -13.04 3.70 -21.60
CA GLU A 991 -12.18 4.64 -22.36
C GLU A 991 -12.97 5.89 -22.79
N LEU A 992 -14.23 5.73 -23.22
CA LEU A 992 -15.08 6.83 -23.66
C LEU A 992 -15.44 7.76 -22.49
N LEU A 993 -15.90 7.20 -21.36
CA LEU A 993 -16.21 7.98 -20.17
C LEU A 993 -14.98 8.74 -19.63
N ALA A 994 -13.80 8.09 -19.59
CA ALA A 994 -12.56 8.75 -19.18
C ALA A 994 -12.13 9.87 -20.14
N GLY A 995 -12.30 9.67 -21.46
CA GLY A 995 -11.97 10.66 -22.48
C GLY A 995 -13.04 11.74 -22.73
N HIS A 996 -14.13 11.77 -21.95
CA HIS A 996 -15.23 12.70 -22.14
C HIS A 996 -14.86 14.12 -21.65
N PRO A 997 -15.15 15.21 -22.41
CA PRO A 997 -14.84 16.57 -21.97
C PRO A 997 -15.46 16.95 -20.61
N SER A 998 -16.71 16.57 -20.36
CA SER A 998 -17.35 16.74 -19.04
C SER A 998 -16.60 16.02 -17.91
N THR A 999 -15.98 14.86 -18.17
CA THR A 999 -15.15 14.15 -17.17
C THR A 999 -13.89 14.92 -16.86
N ALA A 1000 -13.22 15.46 -17.88
CA ALA A 1000 -12.07 16.35 -17.66
C ALA A 1000 -12.45 17.55 -16.78
N THR A 1001 -13.58 18.21 -17.05
CA THR A 1001 -14.10 19.32 -16.24
C THR A 1001 -14.46 18.90 -14.82
N PHE A 1002 -15.17 17.78 -14.64
CA PHE A 1002 -15.65 17.30 -13.33
C PHE A 1002 -14.52 16.79 -12.43
N VAL A 1003 -13.57 16.02 -12.99
CA VAL A 1003 -12.38 15.58 -12.26
C VAL A 1003 -11.52 16.79 -11.88
N CYS A 1004 -11.31 17.73 -12.81
CA CYS A 1004 -10.52 18.93 -12.51
C CYS A 1004 -11.22 19.86 -11.49
N SER A 1005 -12.54 19.98 -11.49
CA SER A 1005 -13.24 20.79 -10.47
C SER A 1005 -13.13 20.15 -9.07
N LYS A 1006 -13.22 18.82 -8.94
CA LYS A 1006 -12.94 18.09 -7.68
C LYS A 1006 -11.48 18.25 -7.23
N LEU A 1007 -10.50 18.32 -8.16
CA LEU A 1007 -9.11 18.63 -7.81
C LEU A 1007 -8.92 20.08 -7.36
N VAL A 1008 -9.49 21.06 -8.07
CA VAL A 1008 -9.37 22.50 -7.73
C VAL A 1008 -10.05 22.79 -6.38
N ALA A 1009 -11.21 22.17 -6.12
CA ALA A 1009 -11.86 22.16 -4.82
C ALA A 1009 -10.92 21.69 -3.69
N HIS A 1010 -10.29 20.54 -3.90
CA HIS A 1010 -9.47 19.86 -2.91
C HIS A 1010 -8.12 20.56 -2.64
N TYR A 1011 -7.43 20.97 -3.70
CA TYR A 1011 -6.05 21.48 -3.61
C TYR A 1011 -5.95 23.02 -3.55
N ILE A 1012 -6.93 23.78 -4.07
CA ILE A 1012 -6.90 25.26 -4.08
C ILE A 1012 -7.97 25.84 -3.13
N CYS A 1013 -9.24 25.83 -3.53
CA CYS A 1013 -10.32 26.45 -2.77
C CYS A 1013 -11.71 25.89 -3.12
N TRP A 1014 -12.64 25.98 -2.17
CA TRP A 1014 -14.06 25.73 -2.38
C TRP A 1014 -14.87 27.05 -2.41
N PRO A 1015 -15.79 27.24 -3.37
CA PRO A 1015 -16.01 26.43 -4.56
C PRO A 1015 -14.84 26.55 -5.55
N ALA A 1016 -14.74 25.60 -6.48
CA ALA A 1016 -13.71 25.57 -7.51
C ALA A 1016 -13.93 26.67 -8.57
N PRO A 1017 -12.95 27.55 -8.86
CA PRO A 1017 -13.07 28.55 -9.92
C PRO A 1017 -13.13 27.92 -11.32
N GLU A 1018 -14.02 28.44 -12.17
CA GLU A 1018 -14.26 27.91 -13.53
C GLU A 1018 -13.07 28.11 -14.47
N ASP A 1019 -12.32 29.21 -14.33
CA ASP A 1019 -11.10 29.52 -15.09
C ASP A 1019 -10.01 28.46 -14.86
N VAL A 1020 -9.67 28.22 -13.59
CA VAL A 1020 -8.67 27.22 -13.19
C VAL A 1020 -9.13 25.81 -13.59
N THR A 1021 -10.43 25.53 -13.46
CA THR A 1021 -11.02 24.24 -13.86
C THR A 1021 -10.88 24.01 -15.36
N ALA A 1022 -11.13 25.02 -16.19
CA ALA A 1022 -11.03 24.93 -17.64
C ALA A 1022 -9.59 24.71 -18.13
N ASP A 1023 -8.60 25.42 -17.55
CA ASP A 1023 -7.19 25.26 -17.92
C ASP A 1023 -6.65 23.87 -17.54
N LEU A 1024 -7.05 23.32 -16.38
CA LEU A 1024 -6.68 21.94 -16.01
C LEU A 1024 -7.43 20.88 -16.82
N ALA A 1025 -8.70 21.10 -17.16
CA ALA A 1025 -9.46 20.21 -18.04
C ALA A 1025 -8.86 20.15 -19.46
N LYS A 1026 -8.29 21.27 -19.94
CA LYS A 1026 -7.51 21.29 -21.17
C LYS A 1026 -6.23 20.45 -21.06
N VAL A 1027 -5.47 20.56 -19.96
CA VAL A 1027 -4.29 19.70 -19.72
C VAL A 1027 -4.68 18.23 -19.71
N PHE A 1028 -5.75 17.86 -19.00
CA PHE A 1028 -6.30 16.50 -18.96
C PHE A 1028 -6.59 15.96 -20.38
N LEU A 1029 -7.20 16.76 -21.26
CA LEU A 1029 -7.51 16.35 -22.64
C LEU A 1029 -6.27 16.32 -23.56
N GLU A 1030 -5.24 17.12 -23.28
CA GLU A 1030 -3.93 17.05 -23.95
C GLU A 1030 -3.12 15.82 -23.52
N THR A 1031 -3.23 15.37 -22.26
CA THR A 1031 -2.39 14.30 -21.68
C THR A 1031 -3.08 12.94 -21.54
N ASP A 1032 -4.30 12.79 -22.09
CA ASP A 1032 -5.10 11.55 -22.00
C ASP A 1032 -5.51 11.18 -20.55
N GLY A 1033 -5.80 12.22 -19.77
CA GLY A 1033 -6.17 12.12 -18.35
C GLY A 1033 -4.99 11.89 -17.42
N ASP A 1034 -3.74 12.16 -17.83
CA ASP A 1034 -2.57 11.92 -16.99
C ASP A 1034 -2.58 12.76 -15.70
N MET A 1035 -2.93 12.12 -14.58
CA MET A 1035 -3.11 12.81 -13.31
C MET A 1035 -1.81 13.42 -12.80
N LYS A 1036 -0.64 12.85 -13.14
CA LYS A 1036 0.65 13.49 -12.86
C LYS A 1036 0.72 14.89 -13.48
N GLU A 1037 0.50 15.00 -14.78
CA GLU A 1037 0.65 16.28 -15.50
C GLU A 1037 -0.46 17.27 -15.12
N VAL A 1038 -1.67 16.80 -14.80
CA VAL A 1038 -2.75 17.64 -14.25
C VAL A 1038 -2.39 18.20 -12.86
N LEU A 1039 -1.84 17.37 -11.97
CA LEU A 1039 -1.37 17.81 -10.64
C LEU A 1039 -0.17 18.76 -10.73
N LEU A 1040 0.75 18.53 -11.69
CA LEU A 1040 1.85 19.45 -11.98
C LEU A 1040 1.35 20.80 -12.52
N ALA A 1041 0.39 20.79 -13.45
CA ALA A 1041 -0.24 22.00 -13.94
C ALA A 1041 -0.95 22.76 -12.80
N LEU A 1042 -1.63 22.05 -11.87
CA LEU A 1042 -2.26 22.64 -10.69
C LEU A 1042 -1.22 23.29 -9.76
N ALA A 1043 -0.13 22.58 -9.43
CA ALA A 1043 0.94 23.09 -8.57
C ALA A 1043 1.67 24.32 -9.16
N LYS A 1044 1.72 24.44 -10.49
CA LYS A 1044 2.32 25.57 -11.22
C LYS A 1044 1.33 26.68 -11.55
N HIS A 1045 0.03 26.48 -11.32
CA HIS A 1045 -0.98 27.46 -11.71
C HIS A 1045 -0.91 28.73 -10.84
N PRO A 1046 -0.94 29.96 -11.41
CA PRO A 1046 -0.84 31.19 -10.62
C PRO A 1046 -1.92 31.33 -9.53
N ALA A 1047 -3.10 30.73 -9.74
CA ALA A 1047 -4.15 30.71 -8.72
C ALA A 1047 -3.78 29.93 -7.44
N PHE A 1048 -2.87 28.97 -7.50
CA PHE A 1048 -2.45 28.15 -6.35
C PHE A 1048 -1.68 28.97 -5.31
N PHE A 1049 -0.84 29.92 -5.74
CA PHE A 1049 -0.08 30.82 -4.85
C PHE A 1049 -0.72 32.20 -4.67
N ARG A 1050 -2.01 32.36 -5.02
CA ARG A 1050 -2.72 33.65 -4.97
C ARG A 1050 -2.95 34.11 -3.53
N GLU A 1051 -2.67 35.37 -3.25
CA GLU A 1051 -3.01 35.97 -1.95
C GLU A 1051 -4.54 36.09 -1.76
N GLY A 1052 -4.97 36.19 -0.50
CA GLY A 1052 -6.39 36.26 -0.15
C GLY A 1052 -7.18 34.96 -0.33
N LEU A 1053 -6.55 33.87 -0.78
CA LEU A 1053 -7.16 32.53 -0.68
C LEU A 1053 -7.49 32.21 0.78
N LYS A 1054 -8.74 31.83 1.05
CA LYS A 1054 -9.17 31.31 2.34
C LYS A 1054 -8.34 30.07 2.69
N GLU A 1055 -7.84 29.99 3.92
CA GLU A 1055 -7.19 28.78 4.40
C GLU A 1055 -8.21 27.64 4.52
N ARG A 1056 -7.91 26.52 3.85
CA ARG A 1056 -8.77 25.34 3.78
C ARG A 1056 -8.63 24.53 5.05
N VAL A 1057 -9.77 24.10 5.61
CA VAL A 1057 -9.80 23.34 6.85
C VAL A 1057 -9.44 21.90 6.55
N ALA A 1058 -8.31 21.45 7.08
CA ALA A 1058 -7.86 20.06 6.94
C ALA A 1058 -8.97 19.09 7.42
N PRO A 1059 -9.34 18.07 6.62
CA PRO A 1059 -10.21 16.99 7.09
C PRO A 1059 -9.62 16.28 8.32
N PRO A 1060 -10.43 15.56 9.13
CA PRO A 1060 -9.96 14.95 10.39
C PRO A 1060 -8.72 14.05 10.25
N PHE A 1061 -8.64 13.27 9.16
CA PHE A 1061 -7.47 12.43 8.86
C PHE A 1061 -6.23 13.27 8.59
N ASP A 1062 -6.33 14.28 7.71
CA ASP A 1062 -5.21 15.14 7.32
C ASP A 1062 -4.66 15.94 8.50
N HIS A 1063 -5.54 16.40 9.39
CA HIS A 1063 -5.16 17.07 10.64
C HIS A 1063 -4.36 16.14 11.58
N ALA A 1064 -4.84 14.91 11.83
CA ALA A 1064 -4.11 13.95 12.68
C ALA A 1064 -2.82 13.42 12.01
N ALA A 1065 -2.83 13.22 10.69
CA ALA A 1065 -1.66 12.82 9.91
C ALA A 1065 -0.60 13.93 9.89
N ARG A 1066 -1.00 15.21 9.75
CA ARG A 1066 -0.12 16.36 9.90
C ARG A 1066 0.57 16.33 11.25
N ILE A 1067 -0.20 16.27 12.34
CA ILE A 1067 0.34 16.28 13.71
C ILE A 1067 1.33 15.15 13.89
N SER A 1068 0.96 13.91 13.52
CA SER A 1068 1.82 12.73 13.56
C SER A 1068 3.17 12.93 12.86
N ARG A 1069 3.15 13.49 11.64
CA ARG A 1069 4.38 13.75 10.85
C ARG A 1069 5.21 14.91 11.41
N CYS A 1070 4.58 16.00 11.84
CA CYS A 1070 5.27 17.19 12.34
C CYS A 1070 5.97 16.94 13.68
N VAL A 1071 5.41 16.09 14.54
CA VAL A 1071 6.05 15.64 15.81
C VAL A 1071 6.94 14.41 15.64
N ASN A 1072 6.90 13.74 14.47
CA ASN A 1072 7.56 12.46 14.19
C ASN A 1072 7.14 11.33 15.16
N PHE A 1073 5.84 11.18 15.41
CA PHE A 1073 5.26 10.01 16.08
C PHE A 1073 4.21 9.36 15.18
N ARG A 1074 4.23 8.02 15.11
CA ARG A 1074 3.24 7.26 14.33
C ARG A 1074 2.00 7.03 15.19
N LEU A 1075 0.90 7.73 14.91
CA LEU A 1075 -0.35 7.69 15.70
C LEU A 1075 -1.56 7.12 14.93
N PRO A 1076 -1.44 5.94 14.26
CA PRO A 1076 -2.49 5.42 13.39
C PRO A 1076 -3.83 5.19 14.10
N TRP A 1077 -3.82 4.70 15.35
CA TRP A 1077 -5.04 4.51 16.12
C TRP A 1077 -5.75 5.82 16.45
N GLN A 1078 -4.99 6.87 16.83
CA GLN A 1078 -5.54 8.19 17.13
C GLN A 1078 -6.05 8.90 15.85
N VAL A 1079 -5.42 8.66 14.69
CA VAL A 1079 -5.93 9.11 13.38
C VAL A 1079 -7.31 8.49 13.12
N ILE A 1080 -7.45 7.17 13.28
CA ILE A 1080 -8.71 6.43 13.02
C ILE A 1080 -9.81 6.85 13.99
N ASP A 1081 -9.48 6.96 15.28
CA ASP A 1081 -10.42 7.36 16.33
C ASP A 1081 -10.91 8.81 16.13
N LEU A 1082 -10.03 9.77 15.82
CA LEU A 1082 -10.45 11.13 15.49
C LEU A 1082 -11.37 11.16 14.26
N CYS A 1083 -11.04 10.37 13.22
CA CYS A 1083 -11.88 10.24 12.02
C CYS A 1083 -13.28 9.73 12.37
N ALA A 1084 -13.37 8.62 13.10
CA ALA A 1084 -14.64 8.03 13.52
C ALA A 1084 -15.46 8.98 14.41
N ARG A 1085 -14.85 9.55 15.47
CA ARG A 1085 -15.51 10.50 16.39
C ARG A 1085 -16.00 11.76 15.67
N SER A 1086 -15.32 12.20 14.60
CA SER A 1086 -15.68 13.38 13.81
C SER A 1086 -16.79 13.13 12.79
N GLY A 1087 -17.24 11.88 12.58
CA GLY A 1087 -18.19 11.52 11.52
C GLY A 1087 -17.55 11.33 10.14
N ALA A 1088 -16.24 11.10 10.10
CA ALA A 1088 -15.41 10.98 8.90
C ALA A 1088 -14.60 9.66 8.91
N GLY A 1089 -15.22 8.57 9.38
CA GLY A 1089 -14.56 7.28 9.58
C GLY A 1089 -13.86 6.77 8.31
N VAL A 1090 -12.66 6.21 8.47
CA VAL A 1090 -11.83 5.77 7.34
C VAL A 1090 -12.57 4.63 6.59
N TYR A 1091 -12.85 4.82 5.31
CA TYR A 1091 -13.70 3.96 4.47
C TYR A 1091 -15.17 3.78 4.94
N ASP A 1092 -15.65 4.62 5.87
CA ASP A 1092 -16.98 4.51 6.49
C ASP A 1092 -17.99 5.55 5.97
N ARG A 1093 -17.99 5.78 4.65
CA ARG A 1093 -18.99 6.60 3.95
C ARG A 1093 -20.01 5.67 3.27
N PRO A 1094 -21.30 5.67 3.66
CA PRO A 1094 -22.27 4.72 3.11
C PRO A 1094 -22.70 4.95 1.65
N THR A 1095 -22.37 6.10 1.05
CA THR A 1095 -22.81 6.52 -0.30
C THR A 1095 -21.62 6.80 -1.25
N PRO A 1096 -21.75 6.51 -2.57
CA PRO A 1096 -20.66 6.60 -3.55
C PRO A 1096 -20.17 8.02 -3.87
N ASP A 1097 -20.79 9.06 -3.31
CA ASP A 1097 -20.40 10.47 -3.52
C ASP A 1097 -19.11 10.87 -2.78
N GLY A 1098 -18.68 10.05 -1.81
CA GLY A 1098 -17.50 10.32 -0.98
C GLY A 1098 -17.74 11.34 0.13
N PHE A 1099 -16.66 11.71 0.81
CA PHE A 1099 -16.64 12.77 1.80
C PHE A 1099 -16.58 14.16 1.16
N GLN A 1100 -17.20 15.14 1.84
CA GLN A 1100 -17.45 16.47 1.31
C GLN A 1100 -16.21 17.36 1.31
N GLU A 1101 -16.06 18.18 0.27
CA GLU A 1101 -14.95 19.13 0.15
C GLU A 1101 -15.17 20.45 0.90
N GLU A 1102 -16.39 20.77 1.35
CA GLU A 1102 -16.64 22.05 2.03
C GLU A 1102 -15.95 22.14 3.40
N ASP A 1103 -15.33 23.29 3.71
CA ASP A 1103 -14.73 23.53 5.05
C ASP A 1103 -15.78 23.37 6.19
N THR A 1104 -17.03 23.74 5.90
CA THR A 1104 -18.20 23.69 6.78
C THR A 1104 -18.52 22.29 7.30
N ALA A 1105 -18.25 21.23 6.52
CA ALA A 1105 -18.37 19.86 6.98
C ALA A 1105 -17.37 19.55 8.12
N TRP A 1106 -16.19 20.16 8.05
CA TRP A 1106 -15.04 19.90 8.93
C TRP A 1106 -14.92 20.85 10.13
N THR A 1107 -15.75 21.89 10.19
CA THR A 1107 -15.89 22.85 11.32
C THR A 1107 -17.24 22.72 12.05
N SER A 1108 -17.93 21.58 11.97
CA SER A 1108 -19.11 21.34 12.80
C SER A 1108 -18.77 21.35 14.30
N THR A 1109 -19.74 21.63 15.17
CA THR A 1109 -19.54 21.67 16.63
C THR A 1109 -18.93 20.38 17.17
N ASN A 1110 -19.33 19.23 16.61
CA ASN A 1110 -18.72 17.94 16.95
C ASN A 1110 -17.27 17.85 16.42
N ALA A 1111 -17.04 18.03 15.12
CA ALA A 1111 -15.71 17.89 14.53
C ALA A 1111 -14.66 18.81 15.22
N THR A 1112 -15.06 20.04 15.55
CA THR A 1112 -14.22 20.99 16.30
C THR A 1112 -13.88 20.46 17.70
N LEU A 1113 -14.89 20.01 18.45
CA LEU A 1113 -14.70 19.42 19.79
C LEU A 1113 -13.81 18.18 19.79
N GLN A 1114 -13.87 17.33 18.75
CA GLN A 1114 -13.02 16.14 18.68
C GLN A 1114 -11.56 16.50 18.38
N ARG A 1115 -11.26 17.53 17.55
CA ARG A 1115 -9.88 18.06 17.40
C ARG A 1115 -9.34 18.56 18.74
N TRP A 1116 -10.15 19.30 19.50
CA TRP A 1116 -9.75 19.83 20.81
C TRP A 1116 -9.43 18.70 21.81
N LYS A 1117 -10.23 17.62 21.80
CA LYS A 1117 -9.93 16.41 22.57
C LYS A 1117 -8.66 15.73 22.09
N PHE A 1118 -8.49 15.49 20.79
CA PHE A 1118 -7.28 14.89 20.21
C PHE A 1118 -6.01 15.66 20.62
N ALA A 1119 -6.04 16.99 20.58
CA ALA A 1119 -4.93 17.85 20.98
C ALA A 1119 -4.67 17.85 22.50
N ARG A 1120 -5.65 17.53 23.35
CA ARG A 1120 -5.46 17.34 24.79
C ARG A 1120 -5.02 15.93 25.15
N GLU A 1121 -5.65 14.92 24.55
CA GLU A 1121 -5.31 13.49 24.69
C GLU A 1121 -3.85 13.21 24.25
N ASN A 1122 -3.30 14.01 23.32
CA ASN A 1122 -1.92 13.88 22.83
C ASN A 1122 -0.97 15.04 23.27
N GLU A 1123 -1.30 15.81 24.33
CA GLU A 1123 -0.53 16.99 24.75
C GLU A 1123 0.97 16.71 25.00
N TRP A 1124 1.30 15.54 25.55
CA TRP A 1124 2.68 15.12 25.80
C TRP A 1124 3.47 14.94 24.51
N ILE A 1125 2.84 14.38 23.47
CA ILE A 1125 3.45 14.17 22.15
C ILE A 1125 3.62 15.52 21.45
N LEU A 1126 2.59 16.37 21.48
CA LEU A 1126 2.65 17.73 20.93
C LEU A 1126 3.77 18.55 21.59
N SER A 1127 4.01 18.37 22.91
CA SER A 1127 5.11 19.05 23.63
C SER A 1127 6.50 18.75 23.04
N THR A 1128 6.70 17.67 22.29
CA THR A 1128 8.00 17.34 21.65
C THR A 1128 8.41 18.34 20.56
N THR A 1129 7.50 19.22 20.13
CA THR A 1129 7.83 20.42 19.34
C THR A 1129 8.71 21.40 20.13
N VAL A 1130 8.57 21.48 21.45
CA VAL A 1130 9.33 22.39 22.32
C VAL A 1130 10.72 21.83 22.63
N PRO A 1131 11.81 22.60 22.44
CA PRO A 1131 13.18 22.17 22.75
C PRO A 1131 13.34 21.71 24.21
N ASN A 1132 14.10 20.63 24.41
CA ASN A 1132 14.26 19.98 25.71
C ASN A 1132 14.71 20.90 26.87
N PRO A 1133 15.59 21.92 26.68
CA PRO A 1133 15.94 22.87 27.74
C PRO A 1133 14.74 23.68 28.30
N PHE A 1134 13.65 23.79 27.54
CA PHE A 1134 12.40 24.43 27.96
C PHE A 1134 11.35 23.44 28.49
N ARG A 1135 11.64 22.13 28.51
CA ARG A 1135 10.77 21.10 29.08
C ARG A 1135 11.34 20.52 30.37
N TRP A 1136 12.54 19.96 30.32
CA TRP A 1136 13.08 19.17 31.43
C TRP A 1136 13.84 20.00 32.45
N ASN A 1137 13.20 21.08 32.91
CA ASN A 1137 13.73 22.01 33.91
C ASN A 1137 12.60 22.44 34.87
N ASN A 1138 12.85 22.27 36.17
CA ASN A 1138 11.90 22.57 37.25
C ASN A 1138 11.76 24.06 37.60
N GLU A 1139 12.34 24.97 36.81
CA GLU A 1139 12.07 26.40 36.90
C GLU A 1139 10.56 26.71 36.77
N LYS A 1140 10.04 27.46 37.75
CA LYS A 1140 8.61 27.87 37.84
C LYS A 1140 8.36 29.28 37.30
N THR A 1141 9.40 29.94 36.79
CA THR A 1141 9.37 31.32 36.31
C THR A 1141 9.66 31.38 34.82
N THR A 1142 8.76 32.01 34.08
CA THR A 1142 8.87 32.27 32.64
C THR A 1142 8.44 33.69 32.33
N THR A 1143 9.30 34.39 31.60
CA THR A 1143 9.06 35.76 31.13
C THR A 1143 8.01 35.79 30.01
N GLU A 1144 7.57 36.98 29.60
CA GLU A 1144 6.59 37.09 28.51
C GLU A 1144 7.20 36.70 27.15
N GLU A 1145 8.47 37.04 26.92
CA GLU A 1145 9.24 36.65 25.73
C GLU A 1145 9.41 35.13 25.66
N GLN A 1146 9.63 34.45 26.80
CA GLN A 1146 9.70 32.99 26.85
C GLN A 1146 8.34 32.33 26.55
N ARG A 1147 7.21 32.94 26.95
CA ARG A 1147 5.87 32.45 26.61
C ARG A 1147 5.57 32.65 25.12
N GLN A 1148 5.93 33.81 24.57
CA GLN A 1148 5.79 34.11 23.15
C GLN A 1148 6.63 33.14 22.29
N PHE A 1149 7.89 32.90 22.67
CA PHE A 1149 8.76 31.92 22.03
C PHE A 1149 8.17 30.49 22.02
N LEU A 1150 7.57 30.04 23.13
CA LEU A 1150 6.88 28.75 23.18
C LEU A 1150 5.73 28.67 22.17
N VAL A 1151 4.87 29.71 22.12
CA VAL A 1151 3.77 29.79 21.14
C VAL A 1151 4.30 29.77 19.70
N ASP A 1152 5.33 30.57 19.40
CA ASP A 1152 5.89 30.69 18.05
C ASP A 1152 6.58 29.40 17.56
N ILE A 1153 7.34 28.70 18.42
CA ILE A 1153 8.01 27.46 18.04
C ILE A 1153 7.03 26.30 17.86
N VAL A 1154 5.99 26.22 18.69
CA VAL A 1154 4.89 25.27 18.51
C VAL A 1154 4.15 25.56 17.20
N ALA A 1155 3.76 26.83 16.97
CA ALA A 1155 3.02 27.23 15.77
C ALA A 1155 3.83 26.97 14.49
N VAL A 1156 5.10 27.38 14.42
CA VAL A 1156 5.90 27.17 13.21
C VAL A 1156 6.15 25.68 12.95
N LYS A 1157 6.30 24.84 13.99
CA LYS A 1157 6.47 23.38 13.81
C LYS A 1157 5.19 22.63 13.43
N LEU A 1158 4.00 23.10 13.83
CA LEU A 1158 2.73 22.43 13.52
C LEU A 1158 2.03 23.00 12.27
N THR A 1159 2.29 24.26 11.92
CA THR A 1159 1.56 25.00 10.86
C THR A 1159 2.45 25.50 9.73
N GLY A 1160 3.76 25.67 10.00
CA GLY A 1160 4.69 26.40 9.15
C GLY A 1160 4.60 27.93 9.28
N LYS A 1161 3.85 28.47 10.24
CA LYS A 1161 3.65 29.91 10.46
C LYS A 1161 3.68 30.26 11.95
N VAL A 1162 3.97 31.51 12.29
CA VAL A 1162 3.55 32.05 13.60
C VAL A 1162 2.05 32.32 13.58
N LEU A 1163 1.42 32.37 14.76
CA LEU A 1163 -0.01 32.70 14.86
C LEU A 1163 -0.30 34.14 14.36
N SER A 1164 -1.49 34.34 13.80
CA SER A 1164 -2.04 35.67 13.48
C SER A 1164 -2.17 36.54 14.75
N ALA A 1165 -2.39 37.85 14.61
CA ALA A 1165 -2.47 38.77 15.75
C ALA A 1165 -3.50 38.31 16.81
N ASP A 1166 -4.77 38.18 16.40
CA ASP A 1166 -5.90 37.79 17.25
C ASP A 1166 -5.64 36.43 17.94
N SER A 1167 -5.19 35.44 17.17
CA SER A 1167 -4.92 34.08 17.67
C SER A 1167 -3.70 34.02 18.58
N ASN A 1168 -2.72 34.89 18.36
CA ASN A 1168 -1.56 35.05 19.23
C ASN A 1168 -1.94 35.74 20.55
N GLU A 1169 -2.83 36.73 20.53
CA GLU A 1169 -3.37 37.35 21.75
C GLU A 1169 -4.15 36.32 22.57
N ALA A 1170 -5.01 35.53 21.93
CA ALA A 1170 -5.72 34.43 22.57
C ALA A 1170 -4.76 33.38 23.18
N ALA A 1171 -3.76 32.94 22.43
CA ALA A 1171 -2.73 32.02 22.93
C ALA A 1171 -1.95 32.62 24.12
N MET A 1172 -1.53 33.89 24.02
CA MET A 1172 -0.79 34.56 25.09
C MET A 1172 -1.65 34.82 26.33
N SER A 1173 -2.96 34.97 26.18
CA SER A 1173 -3.92 35.02 27.31
C SER A 1173 -3.97 33.68 28.06
N VAL A 1174 -4.10 32.56 27.33
CA VAL A 1174 -4.03 31.19 27.91
C VAL A 1174 -2.66 30.95 28.58
N MET A 1175 -1.57 31.33 27.91
CA MET A 1175 -0.22 31.19 28.45
C MET A 1175 0.03 32.07 29.68
N LYS A 1176 -0.64 33.22 29.83
CA LYS A 1176 -0.59 34.05 31.05
C LYS A 1176 -1.43 33.47 32.19
N ALA A 1177 -2.52 32.76 31.88
CA ALA A 1177 -3.34 32.06 32.88
C ALA A 1177 -2.73 30.73 33.37
N CYS A 1178 -1.88 30.09 32.55
CA CYS A 1178 -1.22 28.82 32.85
C CYS A 1178 -0.33 28.90 34.12
N LYS A 1179 -0.48 27.91 35.01
CA LYS A 1179 0.27 27.76 36.27
C LYS A 1179 1.02 26.43 36.26
N GLY A 1180 2.32 26.44 36.50
CA GLY A 1180 3.14 25.23 36.53
C GLY A 1180 4.64 25.49 36.50
N ASN A 1181 5.42 24.46 36.17
CA ASN A 1181 6.81 24.57 35.70
C ASN A 1181 6.85 24.83 34.18
N ARG A 1182 8.05 24.82 33.56
CA ARG A 1182 8.15 25.01 32.11
C ARG A 1182 7.56 23.87 31.26
N ASP A 1183 7.54 22.63 31.73
CA ASP A 1183 6.93 21.51 31.02
C ASP A 1183 5.40 21.63 30.96
N ASP A 1184 4.77 22.05 32.06
CA ASP A 1184 3.34 22.34 32.13
C ASP A 1184 2.94 23.42 31.10
N LEU A 1185 3.74 24.50 31.01
CA LEU A 1185 3.58 25.55 30.00
C LEU A 1185 3.82 25.03 28.57
N ALA A 1186 4.82 24.18 28.36
CA ALA A 1186 5.13 23.60 27.05
C ALA A 1186 3.99 22.69 26.56
N ARG A 1187 3.38 21.91 27.45
CA ARG A 1187 2.19 21.08 27.13
C ARG A 1187 0.96 21.94 26.83
N GLU A 1188 0.70 22.97 27.64
CA GLU A 1188 -0.47 23.83 27.42
C GLU A 1188 -0.36 24.61 26.10
N ALA A 1189 0.81 25.17 25.79
CA ALA A 1189 1.08 25.80 24.49
C ALA A 1189 0.88 24.81 23.33
N ALA A 1190 1.46 23.61 23.45
CA ALA A 1190 1.42 22.60 22.41
C ALA A 1190 0.00 22.03 22.19
N SER A 1191 -0.75 21.82 23.27
CA SER A 1191 -2.15 21.40 23.21
C SER A 1191 -3.02 22.49 22.60
N PHE A 1192 -2.93 23.74 23.08
CA PHE A 1192 -3.78 24.85 22.60
C PHE A 1192 -3.59 25.13 21.10
N VAL A 1193 -2.36 25.25 20.61
CA VAL A 1193 -2.09 25.45 19.18
C VAL A 1193 -2.46 24.22 18.35
N GLY A 1194 -2.34 23.01 18.93
CA GLY A 1194 -2.77 21.76 18.30
C GLY A 1194 -4.28 21.64 18.06
N GLN A 1195 -5.12 22.49 18.68
CA GLN A 1195 -6.58 22.39 18.59
C GLN A 1195 -7.14 22.69 17.19
N MET A 1196 -6.63 23.74 16.52
CA MET A 1196 -6.94 24.07 15.11
C MET A 1196 -5.74 24.77 14.44
N PRO A 1197 -4.65 24.04 14.12
CA PRO A 1197 -3.43 24.62 13.56
C PRO A 1197 -3.61 25.24 12.16
N GLU A 1198 -4.65 24.83 11.42
CA GLU A 1198 -4.99 25.31 10.06
C GLU A 1198 -5.88 26.56 10.02
N ILE A 1199 -6.33 27.09 11.17
CA ILE A 1199 -7.20 28.27 11.22
C ILE A 1199 -6.62 29.25 12.24
N GLY A 1200 -6.59 30.54 11.90
CA GLY A 1200 -6.46 31.58 12.92
C GLY A 1200 -7.61 31.45 13.92
N LEU A 1201 -7.31 30.92 15.12
CA LEU A 1201 -8.20 30.82 16.28
C LEU A 1201 -8.94 32.16 16.47
N LYS A 1202 -10.28 32.08 16.50
CA LYS A 1202 -11.24 33.19 16.69
C LYS A 1202 -12.13 32.91 17.89
#